data_AF-A0AAN5D095-F1
#
_entry.id   AF-A0AAN5D095-F1
#
_cell.length_a   1.000
_cell.length_b   1.000
_cell.length_c   1.000
_cell.angle_alpha   90.00
_cell.angle_beta   90.00
_cell.angle_gamma   90.00
#
_symmetry.space_group_name_H-M   'P 1'
#
loop_
_entity.id
_entity.type
_entity.pdbx_description
1 polymer ?
#
loop_
_entity_poly.entity_id
_entity_poly.type
_entity_poly.pdbx_seq_one_letter_code
_entity_poly.pdbx_strand_id
1 'polypeptide(L)'
;MERSLFLLTLLLLISRTATVSVNVQPRQNIQLLSGVLRFDGENRTEDEHNHFKLLEHDGDSLLVGARNAVYNLSIASMKAGHELKWAPPYKVVETCTMKGKTTDECQNYVRVLAKQAEGQVLICGTYAYSPKCRIYRYDAATSEFKVYEQFDGEAISPYSPHDNSTAIYLRKTDEIISGTVSDFVGNDPLIYRRRLTKVKSGEEGIRTQRDDVRVLDNPNFVASFEYKEHIYFWLREKAAEAVDNNEERQVYARVARVCKEDKGGPRPSHDKWTSFLKARLNCSIGAATPFYFNELKAVSDPVPSPSSPSDHLVFAVFATPDSSVRMSAVCAFSMQTIRDTFDKGTFKYQRTGSSQWTSLPRSEIPSPRPGSCSADSSKLPESTVSFVMRNPLMHQAVSSLRGPLFVEGSARAELTQIAVLPSVQSVDGGRHTLIYVGTSDGRVLKAIQIGNETVLIQSALVFPSGAPIVNLLTTDSRIIVVSPDEVASIPPEGCSFAPSCAACVRLQDPHCAWDERLSRCVSRSDGSGWRQGDVIQNVVRGESPQCPLVTSMGDDGDSGIVLGVGAVISPRLGSTELPSSSPPYTGQTVALACLVCVILASVCGFFVGFRIASARRMVDAHHSASSTSGSDYDSFGRARLTRHDSLTAASVKMDPHTIYGGPPSKHSVDATSLVIPAAMSMSHHGGSSGTTTPGRDRNALMTSLNNTTLPRDYKVKKVYL
;
A
#
# COMPACT_ATOMS: atom_id res chain seq x y z
N MET A 1 46.73 0.04 -25.45
CA MET A 1 46.24 -1.01 -24.52
C MET A 1 45.51 -0.41 -23.32
N GLU A 2 46.03 0.66 -22.70
CA GLU A 2 45.39 1.31 -21.53
C GLU A 2 44.03 1.97 -21.80
N ARG A 3 43.79 2.51 -23.00
CA ARG A 3 42.49 3.13 -23.37
C ARG A 3 41.35 2.11 -23.54
N SER A 4 41.67 0.88 -23.94
CA SER A 4 40.68 -0.21 -24.09
C SER A 4 40.31 -0.82 -22.74
N LEU A 5 41.24 -0.84 -21.78
CA LEU A 5 40.98 -1.29 -20.42
C LEU A 5 40.08 -0.30 -19.66
N PHE A 6 40.24 1.01 -19.91
CA PHE A 6 39.41 2.06 -19.31
C PHE A 6 37.98 2.06 -19.86
N LEU A 7 37.78 1.75 -21.14
CA LEU A 7 36.43 1.57 -21.70
C LEU A 7 35.78 0.29 -21.19
N LEU A 8 36.52 -0.80 -21.01
CA LEU A 8 35.97 -2.04 -20.44
C LEU A 8 35.57 -1.87 -18.97
N THR A 9 36.38 -1.17 -18.16
CA THR A 9 36.02 -0.84 -16.78
C THR A 9 34.85 0.14 -16.72
N LEU A 10 34.77 1.13 -17.62
CA LEU A 10 33.62 2.04 -17.71
C LEU A 10 32.34 1.32 -18.18
N LEU A 11 32.42 0.38 -19.12
CA LEU A 11 31.30 -0.48 -19.54
C LEU A 11 30.88 -1.48 -18.44
N LEU A 12 31.83 -1.97 -17.62
CA LEU A 12 31.56 -2.78 -16.42
C LEU A 12 30.98 -1.95 -15.25
N LEU A 13 31.28 -0.64 -15.20
CA LEU A 13 30.69 0.31 -14.24
C LEU A 13 29.31 0.82 -14.68
N ILE A 14 29.01 0.84 -15.97
CA ILE A 14 27.69 1.23 -16.53
C ILE A 14 26.69 0.05 -16.56
N SER A 15 27.16 -1.20 -16.43
CA SER A 15 26.28 -2.40 -16.42
C SER A 15 25.79 -2.85 -15.04
N ARG A 16 26.01 -2.04 -13.99
CA ARG A 16 25.40 -2.28 -12.66
C ARG A 16 24.15 -1.44 -12.41
N THR A 17 23.34 -1.21 -13.44
CA THR A 17 21.93 -0.92 -13.19
C THR A 17 21.25 -2.24 -12.84
N ALA A 18 20.68 -2.33 -11.64
CA ALA A 18 19.81 -3.46 -11.31
C ALA A 18 18.71 -3.51 -12.37
N THR A 19 18.73 -4.54 -13.22
CA THR A 19 17.67 -4.78 -14.19
C THR A 19 16.42 -5.16 -13.40
N VAL A 20 15.49 -4.21 -13.27
CA VAL A 20 14.20 -4.50 -12.65
C VAL A 20 13.50 -5.53 -13.52
N SER A 21 13.15 -6.65 -12.91
CA SER A 21 12.51 -7.77 -13.61
C SER A 21 11.03 -7.45 -13.78
N VAL A 22 10.65 -7.00 -14.98
CA VAL A 22 9.27 -6.63 -15.34
C VAL A 22 8.58 -7.82 -16.02
N ASN A 23 7.35 -8.14 -15.62
CA ASN A 23 6.55 -9.25 -16.14
C ASN A 23 7.32 -10.58 -16.14
N VAL A 24 7.91 -10.93 -15.00
CA VAL A 24 8.71 -12.14 -14.85
C VAL A 24 7.85 -13.35 -15.19
N GLN A 25 8.30 -14.17 -16.14
CA GLN A 25 7.56 -15.38 -16.47
C GLN A 25 7.77 -16.41 -15.37
N PRO A 26 6.69 -16.97 -14.80
CA PRO A 26 6.81 -18.05 -13.83
C PRO A 26 7.37 -19.29 -14.56
N ARG A 27 8.27 -20.00 -13.90
CA ARG A 27 8.84 -21.24 -14.48
C ARG A 27 7.82 -22.36 -14.58
N GLN A 28 6.78 -22.29 -13.74
CA GLN A 28 5.68 -23.23 -13.73
C GLN A 28 4.35 -22.49 -13.57
N ASN A 29 3.38 -22.80 -14.42
CA ASN A 29 2.02 -22.26 -14.33
C ASN A 29 1.04 -23.41 -14.06
N ILE A 30 0.36 -23.35 -12.91
CA ILE A 30 -0.57 -24.37 -12.44
C ILE A 30 -1.99 -23.81 -12.52
N GLN A 31 -2.83 -24.40 -13.39
CA GLN A 31 -4.23 -23.99 -13.54
C GLN A 31 -5.15 -24.64 -12.52
N LEU A 32 -4.78 -25.81 -12.00
CA LEU A 32 -5.54 -26.53 -10.98
C LEU A 32 -4.58 -27.19 -10.00
N LEU A 33 -4.69 -26.79 -8.73
CA LEU A 33 -3.95 -27.42 -7.64
C LEU A 33 -4.70 -28.68 -7.18
N SER A 34 -3.96 -29.79 -7.01
CA SER A 34 -4.46 -31.01 -6.37
C SER A 34 -4.27 -30.93 -4.85
N GLY A 35 -5.18 -31.54 -4.07
CA GLY A 35 -5.04 -31.63 -2.61
C GLY A 35 -5.31 -30.32 -1.86
N VAL A 36 -6.05 -29.39 -2.48
CA VAL A 36 -6.50 -28.16 -1.83
C VAL A 36 -7.62 -28.48 -0.85
N LEU A 37 -7.42 -28.11 0.43
CA LEU A 37 -8.48 -28.17 1.43
C LEU A 37 -9.20 -26.83 1.44
N ARG A 38 -10.54 -26.83 1.49
CA ARG A 38 -11.35 -25.61 1.35
C ARG A 38 -12.38 -25.50 2.47
N PHE A 39 -12.74 -24.27 2.80
CA PHE A 39 -13.84 -23.91 3.68
C PHE A 39 -14.59 -22.71 3.11
N ASP A 40 -15.89 -22.83 2.90
CA ASP A 40 -16.76 -21.81 2.27
C ASP A 40 -17.91 -21.33 3.18
N GLY A 41 -17.81 -21.59 4.48
CA GLY A 41 -18.82 -21.26 5.49
C GLY A 41 -19.74 -22.43 5.84
N GLU A 42 -20.62 -22.24 6.84
CA GLU A 42 -21.57 -23.26 7.31
C GLU A 42 -23.02 -22.80 7.04
N ASN A 43 -23.79 -23.57 6.27
CA ASN A 43 -25.18 -23.28 5.85
C ASN A 43 -25.38 -21.98 5.03
N ARG A 44 -24.81 -21.92 3.82
CA ARG A 44 -24.92 -20.76 2.91
C ARG A 44 -26.27 -20.71 2.17
N THR A 45 -26.92 -19.55 2.15
CA THR A 45 -27.86 -19.17 1.08
C THR A 45 -27.09 -18.49 -0.05
N GLU A 46 -27.42 -18.75 -1.32
CA GLU A 46 -26.60 -18.33 -2.49
C GLU A 46 -26.28 -16.83 -2.55
N ASP A 47 -27.09 -15.97 -1.94
CA ASP A 47 -26.95 -14.50 -1.98
C ASP A 47 -26.13 -13.89 -0.80
N GLU A 48 -25.63 -14.68 0.15
CA GLU A 48 -24.91 -14.15 1.31
C GLU A 48 -23.39 -14.36 1.22
N HIS A 49 -22.64 -13.26 1.06
CA HIS A 49 -21.17 -13.25 1.12
C HIS A 49 -20.66 -13.28 2.58
N ASN A 50 -19.61 -14.06 2.82
CA ASN A 50 -19.01 -14.25 4.14
C ASN A 50 -18.03 -13.13 4.53
N HIS A 51 -17.38 -12.49 3.57
CA HIS A 51 -16.31 -11.50 3.78
C HIS A 51 -15.23 -11.96 4.78
N PHE A 52 -14.67 -13.15 4.54
CA PHE A 52 -13.63 -13.72 5.39
C PHE A 52 -12.41 -12.79 5.51
N LYS A 53 -11.91 -12.69 6.74
CA LYS A 53 -10.67 -12.00 7.09
C LYS A 53 -9.90 -12.87 8.07
N LEU A 54 -8.64 -13.15 7.76
CA LEU A 54 -7.76 -13.83 8.71
C LEU A 54 -7.41 -12.87 9.84
N LEU A 55 -7.68 -13.26 11.09
CA LEU A 55 -7.46 -12.40 12.25
C LEU A 55 -6.27 -12.85 13.10
N GLU A 56 -6.11 -14.16 13.32
CA GLU A 56 -5.05 -14.72 14.15
C GLU A 56 -4.72 -16.15 13.71
N HIS A 57 -3.46 -16.55 13.86
CA HIS A 57 -2.96 -17.92 13.70
C HIS A 57 -2.31 -18.37 15.00
N ASP A 58 -2.75 -19.51 15.55
CA ASP A 58 -2.19 -20.08 16.78
C ASP A 58 -2.08 -21.60 16.69
N GLY A 59 -0.84 -22.09 16.57
CA GLY A 59 -0.56 -23.50 16.37
C GLY A 59 -1.30 -24.04 15.14
N ASP A 60 -2.12 -25.08 15.32
CA ASP A 60 -2.89 -25.70 14.23
C ASP A 60 -4.29 -25.06 14.01
N SER A 61 -4.56 -23.92 14.65
CA SER A 61 -5.86 -23.22 14.59
C SER A 61 -5.76 -21.87 13.89
N LEU A 62 -6.74 -21.59 13.02
CA LEU A 62 -6.91 -20.30 12.33
C LEU A 62 -8.20 -19.64 12.79
N LEU A 63 -8.09 -18.41 13.27
CA LEU A 63 -9.25 -17.61 13.64
C LEU A 63 -9.61 -16.69 12.47
N VAL A 64 -10.76 -16.97 11.88
CA VAL A 64 -11.27 -16.28 10.69
C VAL A 64 -12.51 -15.48 11.08
N GLY A 65 -12.43 -14.16 10.95
CA GLY A 65 -13.58 -13.29 11.06
C GLY A 65 -14.41 -13.32 9.78
N ALA A 66 -15.72 -13.25 9.92
CA ALA A 66 -16.66 -13.18 8.81
C ALA A 66 -17.75 -12.14 9.10
N ARG A 67 -18.70 -12.03 8.18
CA ARG A 67 -19.99 -11.38 8.37
C ARG A 67 -20.77 -12.19 9.40
N ASN A 68 -21.18 -11.52 10.47
CA ASN A 68 -21.99 -12.02 11.58
C ASN A 68 -21.43 -13.25 12.31
N ALA A 69 -20.17 -13.66 12.06
CA ALA A 69 -19.60 -14.86 12.65
C ALA A 69 -18.07 -14.79 12.81
N VAL A 70 -17.54 -15.65 13.67
CA VAL A 70 -16.11 -15.98 13.76
C VAL A 70 -15.96 -17.50 13.76
N TYR A 71 -15.02 -18.00 12.96
CA TYR A 71 -14.73 -19.41 12.84
C TYR A 71 -13.34 -19.73 13.39
N ASN A 72 -13.25 -20.85 14.11
CA ASN A 72 -11.98 -21.47 14.46
C ASN A 72 -11.75 -22.69 13.57
N LEU A 73 -10.88 -22.55 12.57
CA LEU A 73 -10.61 -23.60 11.58
C LEU A 73 -9.33 -24.36 11.93
N SER A 74 -9.36 -25.68 11.75
CA SER A 74 -8.14 -26.51 11.80
C SER A 74 -7.33 -26.38 10.52
N ILE A 75 -6.04 -26.05 10.60
CA ILE A 75 -5.14 -25.94 9.42
C ILE A 75 -5.04 -27.26 8.65
N ALA A 76 -4.99 -28.38 9.39
CA ALA A 76 -4.78 -29.71 8.83
C ALA A 76 -5.99 -30.24 8.05
N SER A 77 -7.21 -29.83 8.41
CA SER A 77 -8.46 -30.35 7.81
C SER A 77 -9.32 -29.30 7.12
N MET A 78 -9.07 -28.01 7.36
CA MET A 78 -9.94 -26.88 6.99
C MET A 78 -11.40 -27.04 7.44
N LYS A 79 -11.61 -27.70 8.59
CA LYS A 79 -12.92 -27.82 9.23
C LYS A 79 -13.04 -26.85 10.40
N ALA A 80 -14.22 -26.27 10.57
CA ALA A 80 -14.55 -25.46 11.74
C ALA A 80 -14.70 -26.35 12.97
N GLY A 81 -13.91 -26.07 14.02
CA GLY A 81 -14.08 -26.68 15.34
C GLY A 81 -15.09 -25.93 16.20
N HIS A 82 -15.12 -24.60 16.09
CA HIS A 82 -16.10 -23.74 16.77
C HIS A 82 -16.55 -22.61 15.86
N GLU A 83 -17.84 -22.29 15.92
CA GLU A 83 -18.47 -21.13 15.29
C GLU A 83 -19.04 -20.20 16.37
N LEU A 84 -18.76 -18.91 16.26
CA LEU A 84 -19.33 -17.87 17.12
C LEU A 84 -20.20 -16.92 16.31
N LYS A 85 -21.52 -17.08 16.42
CA LYS A 85 -22.51 -16.20 15.78
C LYS A 85 -22.65 -14.89 16.55
N TRP A 86 -22.48 -13.79 15.84
CA TRP A 86 -22.57 -12.44 16.37
C TRP A 86 -23.20 -11.46 15.37
N ALA A 87 -24.48 -11.69 15.04
CA ALA A 87 -25.28 -10.76 14.27
C ALA A 87 -25.80 -9.59 15.15
N PRO A 88 -25.96 -8.38 14.58
CA PRO A 88 -26.61 -7.27 15.28
C PRO A 88 -28.13 -7.48 15.34
N PRO A 89 -28.83 -6.98 16.37
CA PRO A 89 -30.28 -7.08 16.46
C PRO A 89 -30.95 -6.18 15.41
N TYR A 90 -32.15 -6.55 14.98
CA TYR A 90 -32.93 -5.87 13.94
C TYR A 90 -32.97 -4.34 14.10
N LYS A 91 -33.19 -3.84 15.33
CA LYS A 91 -33.26 -2.39 15.60
C LYS A 91 -31.98 -1.63 15.25
N VAL A 92 -30.81 -2.25 15.41
CA VAL A 92 -29.52 -1.63 15.07
C VAL A 92 -29.33 -1.63 13.55
N VAL A 93 -29.70 -2.72 12.87
CA VAL A 93 -29.72 -2.82 11.41
C VAL A 93 -30.64 -1.76 10.81
N GLU A 94 -31.87 -1.65 11.32
CA GLU A 94 -32.86 -0.66 10.90
C GLU A 94 -32.35 0.78 11.09
N THR A 95 -31.69 1.06 12.21
CA THR A 95 -31.07 2.38 12.44
C THR A 95 -29.97 2.68 11.42
N CYS A 96 -29.18 1.66 11.03
CA CYS A 96 -28.14 1.80 10.00
C CYS A 96 -28.74 2.04 8.61
N THR A 97 -29.79 1.30 8.23
CA THR A 97 -30.47 1.48 6.94
C THR A 97 -31.18 2.82 6.86
N MET A 98 -31.79 3.29 7.95
CA MET A 98 -32.39 4.63 8.03
C MET A 98 -31.36 5.76 7.89
N LYS A 99 -30.07 5.50 8.15
CA LYS A 99 -28.96 6.43 7.88
C LYS A 99 -28.45 6.36 6.43
N GLY A 100 -29.12 5.61 5.55
CA GLY A 100 -28.82 5.55 4.12
C GLY A 100 -27.77 4.51 3.71
N LYS A 101 -27.46 3.54 4.58
CA LYS A 101 -26.56 2.41 4.26
C LYS A 101 -27.33 1.20 3.73
N THR A 102 -26.65 0.37 2.94
CA THR A 102 -27.28 -0.83 2.35
C THR A 102 -27.50 -1.92 3.40
N THR A 103 -28.42 -2.84 3.12
CA THR A 103 -28.70 -3.99 4.00
C THR A 103 -27.48 -4.91 4.18
N ASP A 104 -26.61 -4.99 3.17
CA ASP A 104 -25.35 -5.72 3.22
C ASP A 104 -24.34 -5.02 4.15
N GLU A 105 -24.14 -3.72 3.97
CA GLU A 105 -23.29 -2.90 4.83
C GLU A 105 -23.74 -2.88 6.30
N CYS A 106 -25.04 -2.98 6.55
CA CYS A 106 -25.65 -2.95 7.89
C CYS A 106 -25.60 -4.30 8.61
N GLN A 107 -24.44 -4.95 8.57
CA GLN A 107 -24.16 -6.24 9.23
C GLN A 107 -22.96 -6.10 10.17
N ASN A 108 -22.66 -7.14 10.94
CA ASN A 108 -21.47 -7.14 11.78
C ASN A 108 -20.30 -7.80 11.07
N TYR A 109 -19.35 -7.03 10.57
CA TYR A 109 -18.13 -7.55 10.00
C TYR A 109 -17.06 -7.60 11.07
N VAL A 110 -16.58 -8.80 11.41
CA VAL A 110 -15.54 -8.95 12.44
C VAL A 110 -14.20 -8.49 11.88
N ARG A 111 -13.54 -7.58 12.60
CA ARG A 111 -12.32 -6.89 12.14
C ARG A 111 -11.12 -7.05 13.07
N VAL A 112 -11.36 -7.31 14.34
CA VAL A 112 -10.33 -7.43 15.37
C VAL A 112 -10.62 -8.66 16.21
N LEU A 113 -9.58 -9.45 16.45
CA LEU A 113 -9.60 -10.51 17.45
C LEU A 113 -8.27 -10.51 18.18
N ALA A 114 -8.32 -10.70 19.50
CA ALA A 114 -7.12 -10.84 20.32
C ALA A 114 -7.33 -11.83 21.46
N LYS A 115 -6.34 -12.70 21.69
CA LYS A 115 -6.29 -13.59 22.86
C LYS A 115 -5.74 -12.85 24.07
N GLN A 116 -6.57 -12.67 25.09
CA GLN A 116 -6.22 -12.05 26.37
C GLN A 116 -5.63 -13.09 27.34
N ALA A 117 -5.20 -12.62 28.51
CA ALA A 117 -4.84 -13.50 29.61
C ALA A 117 -6.04 -14.36 30.05
N GLU A 118 -5.77 -15.44 30.79
CA GLU A 118 -6.82 -16.28 31.43
C GLU A 118 -7.81 -16.94 30.43
N GLY A 119 -7.41 -17.12 29.17
CA GLY A 119 -8.23 -17.78 28.15
C GLY A 119 -9.40 -16.93 27.65
N GLN A 120 -9.39 -15.62 27.90
CA GLN A 120 -10.36 -14.69 27.34
C GLN A 120 -10.02 -14.33 25.90
N VAL A 121 -11.05 -14.05 25.09
CA VAL A 121 -10.90 -13.63 23.70
C VAL A 121 -11.68 -12.35 23.46
N LEU A 122 -10.97 -11.27 23.09
CA LEU A 122 -11.56 -10.02 22.63
C LEU A 122 -11.92 -10.15 21.15
N ILE A 123 -13.15 -9.80 20.78
CA ILE A 123 -13.61 -9.76 19.39
C ILE A 123 -14.33 -8.44 19.15
N CYS A 124 -13.96 -7.70 18.10
CA CYS A 124 -14.63 -6.48 17.70
C CYS A 124 -15.04 -6.49 16.22
N GLY A 125 -16.17 -5.84 15.92
CA GLY A 125 -16.68 -5.72 14.57
C GLY A 125 -17.48 -4.44 14.34
N THR A 126 -17.80 -4.18 13.07
CA THR A 126 -18.49 -2.97 12.61
C THR A 126 -19.89 -2.83 13.20
N TYR A 127 -20.53 -3.96 13.52
CA TYR A 127 -21.84 -4.08 14.17
C TYR A 127 -22.89 -3.10 13.59
N ALA A 128 -23.06 -3.14 12.26
CA ALA A 128 -23.94 -2.28 11.47
C ALA A 128 -23.67 -0.78 11.69
N TYR A 129 -22.44 -0.33 11.38
CA TYR A 129 -22.00 1.06 11.58
C TYR A 129 -22.20 1.56 13.03
N SER A 130 -22.04 0.67 14.00
CA SER A 130 -22.03 1.00 15.43
C SER A 130 -21.02 0.09 16.15
N PRO A 131 -19.71 0.29 15.93
CA PRO A 131 -18.68 -0.66 16.32
C PRO A 131 -18.79 -1.12 17.77
N LYS A 132 -18.74 -2.43 17.98
CA LYS A 132 -18.79 -3.05 19.32
C LYS A 132 -17.61 -3.99 19.51
N CYS A 133 -17.26 -4.17 20.77
CA CYS A 133 -16.32 -5.20 21.21
C CYS A 133 -17.00 -6.09 22.24
N ARG A 134 -16.69 -7.39 22.20
CA ARG A 134 -17.09 -8.38 23.19
C ARG A 134 -15.86 -9.12 23.70
N ILE A 135 -15.83 -9.37 25.00
CA ILE A 135 -14.90 -10.31 25.63
C ILE A 135 -15.65 -11.62 25.82
N TYR A 136 -15.11 -12.70 25.28
CA TYR A 136 -15.61 -14.05 25.45
C TYR A 136 -14.74 -14.82 26.44
N ARG A 137 -15.37 -15.71 27.21
CA ARG A 137 -14.69 -16.67 28.08
C ARG A 137 -15.20 -18.08 27.77
N TYR A 138 -14.30 -19.03 27.67
CA TYR A 138 -14.67 -20.42 27.46
C TYR A 138 -15.31 -21.00 28.73
N ASP A 139 -16.52 -21.54 28.60
CA ASP A 139 -17.21 -22.27 29.66
C ASP A 139 -17.02 -23.77 29.43
N ALA A 140 -16.20 -24.40 30.28
CA ALA A 140 -15.90 -25.83 30.18
C ALA A 140 -17.11 -26.73 30.43
N ALA A 141 -18.14 -26.26 31.15
CA ALA A 141 -19.33 -27.07 31.44
C ALA A 141 -20.23 -27.20 30.21
N THR A 142 -20.36 -26.14 29.40
CA THR A 142 -21.17 -26.14 28.18
C THR A 142 -20.34 -26.32 26.91
N SER A 143 -19.01 -26.34 27.01
CA SER A 143 -18.09 -26.38 25.86
C SER A 143 -18.33 -25.23 24.85
N GLU A 144 -18.71 -24.06 25.35
CA GLU A 144 -19.08 -22.89 24.55
C GLU A 144 -18.38 -21.62 25.05
N PHE A 145 -18.13 -20.68 24.14
CA PHE A 145 -17.65 -19.36 24.50
C PHE A 145 -18.83 -18.46 24.86
N LYS A 146 -18.90 -18.04 26.12
CA LYS A 146 -19.94 -17.13 26.62
C LYS A 146 -19.45 -15.69 26.63
N VAL A 147 -20.35 -14.76 26.33
CA VAL A 147 -20.07 -13.32 26.42
C VAL A 147 -19.87 -12.95 27.88
N TYR A 148 -18.68 -12.48 28.22
CA TYR A 148 -18.34 -11.96 29.54
C TYR A 148 -18.66 -10.47 29.65
N GLU A 149 -18.31 -9.69 28.64
CA GLU A 149 -18.53 -8.23 28.61
C GLU A 149 -18.78 -7.75 27.18
N GLN A 150 -19.58 -6.69 27.03
CA GLN A 150 -19.75 -5.96 25.76
C GLN A 150 -19.60 -4.45 26.01
N PHE A 151 -18.80 -3.78 25.17
CA PHE A 151 -18.56 -2.34 25.25
C PHE A 151 -18.44 -1.69 23.86
N ASP A 152 -18.38 -0.35 23.82
CA ASP A 152 -18.23 0.42 22.59
C ASP A 152 -16.85 0.24 21.95
N GLY A 153 -16.84 -0.18 20.69
CA GLY A 153 -15.64 -0.44 19.88
C GLY A 153 -15.17 0.76 19.06
N GLU A 154 -15.66 1.97 19.36
CA GLU A 154 -15.22 3.20 18.70
C GLU A 154 -13.69 3.34 18.78
N ALA A 155 -13.08 3.72 17.67
CA ALA A 155 -11.63 3.80 17.48
C ALA A 155 -10.86 2.47 17.64
N ILE A 156 -11.50 1.33 17.90
CA ILE A 156 -10.89 -0.01 17.87
C ILE A 156 -11.24 -0.73 16.57
N SER A 157 -12.51 -0.71 16.20
CA SER A 157 -13.04 -1.33 14.98
C SER A 157 -13.70 -0.25 14.10
N PRO A 158 -13.55 -0.33 12.76
CA PRO A 158 -14.13 0.66 11.87
C PRO A 158 -15.65 0.61 11.85
N TYR A 159 -16.28 1.71 11.42
CA TYR A 159 -17.73 1.78 11.20
C TYR A 159 -18.13 1.09 9.88
N SER A 160 -17.42 1.40 8.80
CA SER A 160 -17.67 0.81 7.49
C SER A 160 -16.90 -0.51 7.34
N PRO A 161 -17.49 -1.54 6.68
CA PRO A 161 -16.73 -2.71 6.27
C PRO A 161 -15.66 -2.38 5.22
N HIS A 162 -15.76 -1.26 4.51
CA HIS A 162 -14.79 -0.88 3.49
C HIS A 162 -13.56 -0.14 4.04
N ASP A 163 -13.61 0.31 5.29
CA ASP A 163 -12.49 1.01 5.91
C ASP A 163 -11.39 0.02 6.30
N ASN A 164 -10.19 0.29 5.80
CA ASN A 164 -9.00 -0.48 6.15
C ASN A 164 -8.53 -0.13 7.56
N SER A 165 -8.45 -1.15 8.41
CA SER A 165 -8.03 -1.02 9.80
C SER A 165 -7.04 -2.11 10.20
N THR A 166 -6.18 -1.78 11.15
CA THR A 166 -5.25 -2.71 11.79
C THR A 166 -5.30 -2.51 13.31
N ALA A 167 -5.07 -3.57 14.07
CA ALA A 167 -5.00 -3.49 15.52
C ALA A 167 -3.99 -4.49 16.08
N ILE A 168 -3.38 -4.14 17.21
CA ILE A 168 -2.46 -4.99 17.94
C ILE A 168 -2.82 -4.98 19.42
N TYR A 169 -2.79 -6.15 20.05
CA TYR A 169 -3.08 -6.32 21.47
C TYR A 169 -1.80 -6.60 22.25
N LEU A 170 -1.53 -5.76 23.24
CA LEU A 170 -0.39 -5.86 24.13
C LEU A 170 -0.76 -6.67 25.38
N ARG A 171 -0.43 -7.97 25.36
CA ARG A 171 -0.77 -8.90 26.46
C ARG A 171 -0.25 -8.46 27.84
N LYS A 172 0.91 -7.79 27.90
CA LYS A 172 1.55 -7.40 29.18
C LYS A 172 0.83 -6.26 29.89
N THR A 173 0.28 -5.31 29.13
CA THR A 173 -0.38 -4.12 29.67
C THR A 173 -1.90 -4.20 29.56
N ASP A 174 -2.42 -5.23 28.89
CA ASP A 174 -3.83 -5.41 28.57
C ASP A 174 -4.41 -4.18 27.86
N GLU A 175 -3.69 -3.77 26.81
CA GLU A 175 -4.01 -2.60 26.00
C GLU A 175 -4.15 -3.01 24.54
N ILE A 176 -5.06 -2.36 23.83
CA ILE A 176 -5.19 -2.46 22.38
C ILE A 176 -4.73 -1.16 21.74
N ILE A 177 -3.97 -1.28 20.66
CA ILE A 177 -3.58 -0.16 19.82
C ILE A 177 -4.10 -0.40 18.41
N SER A 178 -4.89 0.53 17.88
CA SER A 178 -5.61 0.41 16.63
C SER A 178 -5.33 1.61 15.72
N GLY A 179 -5.20 1.34 14.42
CA GLY A 179 -5.25 2.34 13.36
C GLY A 179 -6.56 2.17 12.61
N THR A 180 -7.49 3.12 12.77
CA THR A 180 -8.83 3.07 12.16
C THR A 180 -9.46 4.48 12.14
N VAL A 181 -10.77 4.57 11.96
CA VAL A 181 -11.58 5.80 12.04
C VAL A 181 -12.46 5.77 13.29
N SER A 182 -12.77 6.94 13.85
CA SER A 182 -13.61 7.07 15.06
C SER A 182 -15.04 7.52 14.79
N ASP A 183 -15.36 7.97 13.58
CA ASP A 183 -16.68 8.48 13.22
C ASP A 183 -17.37 7.65 12.13
N PHE A 184 -18.69 7.85 12.01
CA PHE A 184 -19.53 7.13 11.05
C PHE A 184 -19.14 7.41 9.58
N VAL A 185 -18.60 8.59 9.28
CA VAL A 185 -18.27 9.02 7.91
C VAL A 185 -16.84 8.62 7.52
N GLY A 186 -15.94 8.46 8.49
CA GLY A 186 -14.52 8.17 8.26
C GLY A 186 -13.64 9.42 8.13
N ASN A 187 -14.09 10.57 8.65
CA ASN A 187 -13.35 11.84 8.60
C ASN A 187 -12.38 12.04 9.77
N ASP A 188 -12.49 11.27 10.86
CA ASP A 188 -11.55 11.32 12.00
C ASP A 188 -10.69 10.03 12.05
N PRO A 189 -9.67 9.89 11.18
CA PRO A 189 -8.72 8.80 11.24
C PRO A 189 -7.73 8.99 12.40
N LEU A 190 -7.41 7.90 13.08
CA LEU A 190 -6.52 7.95 14.23
C LEU A 190 -5.74 6.66 14.45
N ILE A 191 -4.60 6.82 15.12
CA ILE A 191 -3.95 5.73 15.85
C ILE A 191 -4.29 5.94 17.33
N TYR A 192 -5.00 4.96 17.90
CA TYR A 192 -5.57 5.04 19.23
C TYR A 192 -5.04 3.91 20.12
N ARG A 193 -4.76 4.22 21.38
CA ARG A 193 -4.49 3.23 22.42
C ARG A 193 -5.57 3.28 23.48
N ARG A 194 -6.10 2.10 23.83
CA ARG A 194 -7.06 1.91 24.90
C ARG A 194 -6.68 0.75 25.80
N ARG A 195 -6.81 0.95 27.12
CA ARG A 195 -6.69 -0.12 28.12
C ARG A 195 -8.05 -0.82 28.30
N LEU A 196 -8.05 -2.15 28.41
CA LEU A 196 -9.30 -2.94 28.47
C LEU A 196 -9.78 -3.15 29.92
N THR A 197 -8.91 -3.60 30.84
CA THR A 197 -9.30 -3.98 32.22
C THR A 197 -9.51 -2.83 33.22
N LYS A 198 -9.32 -1.56 32.84
CA LYS A 198 -9.37 -0.43 33.80
C LYS A 198 -9.93 0.85 33.20
N VAL A 199 -11.13 0.84 32.62
CA VAL A 199 -11.84 2.12 32.37
C VAL A 199 -12.40 2.63 33.71
N LYS A 200 -11.54 3.20 34.57
CA LYS A 200 -12.03 4.15 35.56
C LYS A 200 -12.58 5.34 34.77
N SER A 201 -13.77 5.81 35.11
CA SER A 201 -14.39 6.95 34.42
C SER A 201 -13.41 8.13 34.37
N GLY A 202 -12.93 8.49 33.18
CA GLY A 202 -12.07 9.65 32.96
C GLY A 202 -10.60 9.38 32.59
N GLU A 203 -10.10 8.14 32.55
CA GLU A 203 -8.82 7.85 31.89
C GLU A 203 -9.05 7.73 30.38
N GLU A 204 -8.94 8.86 29.66
CA GLU A 204 -8.96 8.90 28.20
C GLU A 204 -7.70 8.23 27.63
N GLY A 205 -7.88 7.37 26.63
CA GLY A 205 -6.78 6.72 25.92
C GLY A 205 -5.90 7.72 25.15
N ILE A 206 -4.77 7.24 24.62
CA ILE A 206 -3.89 8.10 23.81
C ILE A 206 -4.30 8.04 22.36
N ARG A 207 -4.43 9.21 21.72
CA ARG A 207 -4.72 9.32 20.29
C ARG A 207 -3.76 10.23 19.54
N THR A 208 -3.72 10.07 18.22
CA THR A 208 -3.15 11.08 17.33
C THR A 208 -3.96 12.37 17.35
N GLN A 209 -3.32 13.48 16.95
CA GLN A 209 -3.97 14.78 16.84
C GLN A 209 -5.13 14.70 15.84
N ARG A 210 -6.26 15.29 16.22
CA ARG A 210 -7.48 15.35 15.40
C ARG A 210 -7.37 16.50 14.39
N ASP A 211 -7.95 16.32 13.21
CA ASP A 211 -8.07 17.32 12.14
C ASP A 211 -6.73 17.94 11.69
N ASP A 212 -5.62 17.19 11.80
CA ASP A 212 -4.30 17.62 11.34
C ASP A 212 -3.79 16.73 10.20
N VAL A 213 -3.90 17.24 8.97
CA VAL A 213 -3.47 16.58 7.74
C VAL A 213 -1.97 16.24 7.72
N ARG A 214 -1.15 16.91 8.55
CA ARG A 214 0.27 16.57 8.69
C ARG A 214 0.46 15.27 9.46
N VAL A 215 -0.49 14.90 10.31
CA VAL A 215 -0.47 13.70 11.15
C VAL A 215 -1.07 12.52 10.41
N LEU A 216 -2.31 12.62 9.93
CA LEU A 216 -2.99 11.61 9.11
C LEU A 216 -4.01 12.30 8.18
N ASP A 217 -4.05 11.91 6.91
CA ASP A 217 -5.03 12.42 5.93
C ASP A 217 -5.59 11.31 5.02
N ASN A 218 -6.86 10.95 5.22
CA ASN A 218 -7.53 9.80 4.60
C ASN A 218 -6.63 8.53 4.53
N PRO A 219 -6.05 8.05 5.65
CA PRO A 219 -5.17 6.90 5.63
C PRO A 219 -5.93 5.59 5.40
N ASN A 220 -5.27 4.66 4.71
CA ASN A 220 -5.64 3.26 4.66
C ASN A 220 -4.58 2.45 5.41
N PHE A 221 -4.96 1.87 6.55
CA PHE A 221 -4.05 1.07 7.37
C PHE A 221 -3.92 -0.35 6.81
N VAL A 222 -2.69 -0.74 6.47
CA VAL A 222 -2.39 -2.01 5.81
C VAL A 222 -1.95 -3.07 6.83
N ALA A 223 -1.05 -2.71 7.76
CA ALA A 223 -0.55 -3.65 8.76
C ALA A 223 -0.02 -2.92 10.00
N SER A 224 0.05 -3.63 11.12
CA SER A 224 0.75 -3.19 12.33
C SER A 224 1.40 -4.35 13.05
N PHE A 225 2.63 -4.17 13.52
CA PHE A 225 3.33 -5.19 14.30
C PHE A 225 4.28 -4.56 15.34
N GLU A 226 4.60 -5.34 16.38
CA GLU A 226 5.60 -5.01 17.37
C GLU A 226 7.02 -5.30 16.85
N TYR A 227 7.94 -4.33 16.98
CA TYR A 227 9.36 -4.59 16.72
C TYR A 227 10.24 -3.80 17.69
N LYS A 228 10.98 -4.53 18.53
CA LYS A 228 11.79 -4.01 19.64
C LYS A 228 10.94 -3.13 20.59
N GLU A 229 11.33 -1.88 20.85
CA GLU A 229 10.66 -0.93 21.73
C GLU A 229 9.46 -0.18 21.11
N HIS A 230 9.16 -0.43 19.82
CA HIS A 230 8.15 0.30 19.07
C HIS A 230 7.04 -0.62 18.52
N ILE A 231 5.92 0.01 18.17
CA ILE A 231 4.88 -0.55 17.31
C ILE A 231 4.91 0.22 16.01
N TYR A 232 4.97 -0.52 14.90
CA TYR A 232 5.00 0.06 13.56
C TYR A 232 3.62 -0.02 12.92
N PHE A 233 3.24 1.03 12.21
CA PHE A 233 2.03 1.10 11.40
C PHE A 233 2.44 1.32 9.95
N TRP A 234 1.92 0.49 9.06
CA TRP A 234 2.13 0.59 7.63
C TRP A 234 0.82 1.03 6.99
N LEU A 235 0.85 2.15 6.28
CA LEU A 235 -0.34 2.75 5.71
C LEU A 235 -0.01 3.48 4.41
N ARG A 236 -1.06 3.89 3.70
CA ARG A 236 -0.97 4.89 2.63
C ARG A 236 -1.96 6.00 2.93
N GLU A 237 -1.59 7.23 2.62
CA GLU A 237 -2.38 8.43 2.93
C GLU A 237 -2.19 9.48 1.84
N LYS A 238 -3.07 10.49 1.82
CA LYS A 238 -2.82 11.70 1.03
C LYS A 238 -1.69 12.50 1.67
N ALA A 239 -0.65 12.77 0.88
CA ALA A 239 0.55 13.42 1.35
C ALA A 239 0.35 14.94 1.45
N ALA A 240 0.40 15.47 2.68
CA ALA A 240 0.37 16.92 2.89
C ALA A 240 1.54 17.65 2.21
N GLU A 241 2.63 16.94 1.93
CA GLU A 241 3.86 17.46 1.33
C GLU A 241 4.01 17.29 -0.17
N ALA A 242 3.03 16.69 -0.84
CA ALA A 242 3.07 16.48 -2.28
C ALA A 242 1.71 16.78 -2.92
N VAL A 243 1.74 17.73 -3.83
CA VAL A 243 0.61 18.13 -4.65
C VAL A 243 1.00 17.89 -6.11
N ASP A 244 0.07 17.37 -6.91
CA ASP A 244 0.27 17.17 -8.34
C ASP A 244 -0.08 18.41 -9.17
N ASN A 245 -0.07 18.28 -10.49
CA ASN A 245 -0.33 19.38 -11.41
C ASN A 245 -1.79 19.84 -11.42
N ASN A 246 -2.72 19.04 -10.87
CA ASN A 246 -4.14 19.35 -10.76
C ASN A 246 -4.47 19.97 -9.39
N GLU A 247 -3.46 20.34 -8.61
CA GLU A 247 -3.59 20.81 -7.24
C GLU A 247 -4.17 19.74 -6.27
N GLU A 248 -4.12 18.46 -6.66
CA GLU A 248 -4.56 17.35 -5.82
C GLU A 248 -3.40 16.76 -5.02
N ARG A 249 -3.67 16.35 -3.78
CA ARG A 249 -2.65 15.70 -2.94
C ARG A 249 -2.38 14.30 -3.44
N GLN A 250 -1.11 14.00 -3.66
CA GLN A 250 -0.68 12.67 -4.07
C GLN A 250 -0.80 11.68 -2.91
N VAL A 251 -1.11 10.42 -3.20
CA VAL A 251 -1.02 9.35 -2.21
C VAL A 251 0.45 8.95 -2.02
N TYR A 252 0.89 8.77 -0.78
CA TYR A 252 2.18 8.16 -0.45
C TYR A 252 2.02 7.03 0.57
N ALA A 253 2.79 5.97 0.35
CA ALA A 253 3.02 4.92 1.33
C ALA A 253 3.90 5.43 2.48
N ARG A 254 3.54 5.06 3.71
CA ARG A 254 4.21 5.42 4.94
C ARG A 254 4.49 4.21 5.81
N VAL A 255 5.60 4.30 6.51
CA VAL A 255 5.80 3.60 7.77
C VAL A 255 5.73 4.64 8.88
N ALA A 256 4.96 4.36 9.92
CA ALA A 256 4.87 5.15 11.13
C ALA A 256 5.25 4.28 12.33
N ARG A 257 5.62 4.91 13.45
CA ARG A 257 5.91 4.22 14.70
C ARG A 257 5.47 4.99 15.93
N VAL A 258 5.20 4.27 17.00
CA VAL A 258 4.99 4.78 18.36
C VAL A 258 5.75 3.92 19.35
N CYS A 259 6.13 4.47 20.50
CA CYS A 259 6.72 3.71 21.59
C CYS A 259 5.64 2.94 22.35
N LYS A 260 5.93 1.68 22.70
CA LYS A 260 4.99 0.81 23.42
C LYS A 260 4.54 1.41 24.76
N GLU A 261 5.50 1.97 25.48
CA GLU A 261 5.35 2.49 26.86
C GLU A 261 5.03 3.99 26.93
N ASP A 262 4.67 4.65 25.82
CA ASP A 262 4.39 6.10 25.79
C ASP A 262 3.15 6.43 26.63
N LYS A 263 3.27 7.14 27.75
CA LYS A 263 2.14 7.50 28.64
C LYS A 263 1.48 8.83 28.27
N GLY A 264 1.84 9.43 27.13
CA GLY A 264 1.40 10.76 26.74
C GLY A 264 2.29 11.84 27.35
N GLY A 265 2.04 13.08 26.95
CA GLY A 265 2.82 14.23 27.39
C GLY A 265 2.42 14.75 28.78
N PRO A 266 3.15 15.74 29.32
CA PRO A 266 2.63 16.53 30.43
C PRO A 266 1.31 17.20 30.00
N ARG A 267 0.44 17.52 30.97
CA ARG A 267 -0.79 18.27 30.67
C ARG A 267 -0.42 19.58 29.94
N PRO A 268 -1.13 19.95 28.86
CA PRO A 268 -2.42 19.40 28.44
C PRO A 268 -2.35 18.13 27.57
N SER A 269 -1.18 17.76 27.01
CA SER A 269 -1.02 16.70 26.00
C SER A 269 -0.97 15.26 26.54
N HIS A 270 -1.61 15.00 27.69
CA HIS A 270 -1.64 13.69 28.33
C HIS A 270 -2.37 12.60 27.51
N ASP A 271 -3.28 13.00 26.62
CA ASP A 271 -4.06 12.14 25.73
C ASP A 271 -3.43 12.03 24.32
N LYS A 272 -2.23 12.57 24.10
CA LYS A 272 -1.56 12.63 22.80
C LYS A 272 -0.26 11.83 22.77
N TRP A 273 0.00 11.19 21.63
CA TRP A 273 1.27 10.50 21.40
C TRP A 273 2.45 11.49 21.46
N THR A 274 3.46 11.16 22.25
CA THR A 274 4.74 11.90 22.29
C THR A 274 5.81 11.25 21.40
N SER A 275 5.50 10.05 20.89
CA SER A 275 6.40 9.22 20.11
C SER A 275 5.99 9.01 18.65
N PHE A 276 4.84 9.53 18.22
CA PHE A 276 4.33 9.31 16.86
C PHE A 276 5.20 10.01 15.82
N LEU A 277 5.83 9.21 14.96
CA LEU A 277 6.58 9.67 13.79
C LEU A 277 6.20 8.84 12.56
N LYS A 278 6.27 9.45 11.36
CA LYS A 278 6.07 8.76 10.08
C LYS A 278 7.10 9.15 9.03
N ALA A 279 7.43 8.23 8.14
CA ALA A 279 8.36 8.43 7.03
C ALA A 279 7.77 7.89 5.73
N ARG A 280 8.13 8.49 4.59
CA ARG A 280 7.74 8.00 3.26
C ARG A 280 8.48 6.69 2.95
N LEU A 281 7.78 5.71 2.41
CA LEU A 281 8.37 4.52 1.79
C LEU A 281 8.65 4.79 0.31
N ASN A 282 9.84 4.44 -0.17
CA ASN A 282 10.22 4.62 -1.56
C ASN A 282 10.44 3.26 -2.25
N CYS A 283 9.38 2.80 -2.92
CA CYS A 283 9.41 1.71 -3.90
C CYS A 283 9.33 2.32 -5.30
N SER A 284 10.48 2.44 -5.98
CA SER A 284 10.56 3.04 -7.31
C SER A 284 11.59 2.37 -8.20
N ILE A 285 11.36 2.42 -9.51
CA ILE A 285 12.33 2.00 -10.53
C ILE A 285 13.30 3.14 -10.74
N GLY A 286 14.59 2.85 -10.58
CA GLY A 286 15.67 3.82 -10.81
C GLY A 286 15.74 4.21 -12.30
N ALA A 287 15.54 5.50 -12.57
CA ALA A 287 15.68 6.12 -13.89
C ALA A 287 16.01 7.60 -13.71
N ALA A 288 16.28 8.33 -14.81
CA ALA A 288 16.50 9.79 -14.76
C ALA A 288 15.30 10.51 -14.10
N THR A 289 14.09 10.02 -14.39
CA THR A 289 12.85 10.32 -13.66
C THR A 289 12.33 9.02 -13.03
N PRO A 290 12.43 8.83 -11.71
CA PRO A 290 12.03 7.58 -11.09
C PRO A 290 10.53 7.31 -11.26
N PHE A 291 10.18 6.04 -11.51
CA PHE A 291 8.79 5.60 -11.58
C PHE A 291 8.37 5.04 -10.22
N TYR A 292 7.35 5.64 -9.58
CA TYR A 292 6.97 5.35 -8.19
C TYR A 292 5.73 4.47 -8.09
N PHE A 293 5.76 3.52 -7.15
CA PHE A 293 4.59 2.78 -6.70
C PHE A 293 4.21 3.27 -5.30
N ASN A 294 3.16 4.07 -5.22
CA ASN A 294 2.79 4.78 -3.99
C ASN A 294 1.63 4.12 -3.23
N GLU A 295 0.84 3.26 -3.87
CA GLU A 295 -0.31 2.60 -3.25
C GLU A 295 0.15 1.35 -2.50
N LEU A 296 0.35 1.44 -1.19
CA LEU A 296 0.67 0.26 -0.36
C LEU A 296 -0.54 -0.68 -0.23
N LYS A 297 -0.37 -1.95 -0.60
CA LYS A 297 -1.44 -2.96 -0.60
C LYS A 297 -1.32 -3.99 0.52
N ALA A 298 -0.12 -4.54 0.74
CA ALA A 298 0.13 -5.55 1.77
C ALA A 298 1.59 -5.51 2.26
N VAL A 299 1.82 -6.00 3.47
CA VAL A 299 3.12 -6.00 4.15
C VAL A 299 3.30 -7.33 4.89
N SER A 300 4.48 -7.92 4.82
CA SER A 300 4.85 -9.12 5.57
C SER A 300 5.27 -8.78 7.00
N ASP A 301 5.27 -9.78 7.88
CA ASP A 301 5.99 -9.67 9.15
C ASP A 301 7.51 -9.49 8.91
N PRO A 302 8.24 -8.90 9.88
CA PRO A 302 9.70 -8.81 9.81
C PRO A 302 10.34 -10.20 9.82
N VAL A 303 11.05 -10.53 8.74
CA VAL A 303 11.79 -11.79 8.62
C VAL A 303 13.30 -11.58 8.78
N PRO A 304 14.06 -12.53 9.35
CA PRO A 304 15.51 -12.38 9.50
C PRO A 304 16.21 -12.13 8.16
N SER A 305 17.15 -11.18 8.14
CA SER A 305 17.97 -10.92 6.96
C SER A 305 19.02 -12.02 6.75
N PRO A 306 19.18 -12.55 5.53
CA PRO A 306 20.26 -13.51 5.22
C PRO A 306 21.66 -12.92 5.40
N SER A 307 21.82 -11.60 5.25
CA SER A 307 23.12 -10.92 5.31
C SER A 307 23.54 -10.50 6.71
N SER A 308 22.57 -10.29 7.62
CA SER A 308 22.82 -9.85 8.99
C SER A 308 21.76 -10.45 9.92
N PRO A 309 22.13 -11.38 10.81
CA PRO A 309 21.19 -11.98 11.76
C PRO A 309 20.53 -10.98 12.71
N SER A 310 21.12 -9.80 12.88
CA SER A 310 20.59 -8.74 13.75
C SER A 310 19.59 -7.80 13.07
N ASP A 311 19.50 -7.86 11.73
CA ASP A 311 18.57 -7.07 10.93
C ASP A 311 17.42 -7.94 10.42
N HIS A 312 16.27 -7.30 10.23
CA HIS A 312 15.08 -7.93 9.70
C HIS A 312 14.62 -7.19 8.45
N LEU A 313 14.08 -7.92 7.49
CA LEU A 313 13.52 -7.41 6.26
C LEU A 313 12.01 -7.48 6.30
N VAL A 314 11.37 -6.46 5.77
CA VAL A 314 9.93 -6.41 5.57
C VAL A 314 9.65 -6.32 4.08
N PHE A 315 8.84 -7.22 3.55
CA PHE A 315 8.44 -7.24 2.16
C PHE A 315 7.07 -6.61 2.02
N ALA A 316 6.87 -5.82 0.98
CA ALA A 316 5.63 -5.08 0.78
C ALA A 316 5.24 -5.02 -0.69
N VAL A 317 3.93 -5.10 -0.91
CA VAL A 317 3.28 -4.98 -2.22
C VAL A 317 2.82 -3.55 -2.40
N PHE A 318 3.18 -2.97 -3.53
CA PHE A 318 2.77 -1.64 -3.95
C PHE A 318 2.05 -1.71 -5.29
N ALA A 319 1.23 -0.72 -5.56
CA ALA A 319 0.63 -0.47 -6.85
C ALA A 319 0.84 0.98 -7.30
N THR A 320 0.61 1.22 -8.58
CA THR A 320 0.35 2.57 -9.10
C THR A 320 -1.02 3.06 -8.63
N PRO A 321 -1.29 4.38 -8.67
CA PRO A 321 -2.62 4.92 -8.41
C PRO A 321 -3.69 4.27 -9.29
N ASP A 322 -4.94 4.31 -8.81
CA ASP A 322 -6.09 3.79 -9.53
C ASP A 322 -6.27 4.55 -10.85
N SER A 323 -5.83 3.92 -11.95
CA SER A 323 -5.92 4.46 -13.30
C SER A 323 -6.19 3.33 -14.31
N SER A 324 -6.28 3.67 -15.59
CA SER A 324 -6.42 2.68 -16.68
C SER A 324 -5.19 1.79 -16.84
N VAL A 325 -4.03 2.20 -16.33
CA VAL A 325 -2.78 1.44 -16.37
C VAL A 325 -2.35 1.14 -14.94
N ARG A 326 -2.70 -0.05 -14.45
CA ARG A 326 -2.32 -0.50 -13.13
C ARG A 326 -1.08 -1.36 -13.21
N MET A 327 -0.10 -1.08 -12.39
CA MET A 327 1.09 -1.91 -12.24
C MET A 327 1.32 -2.18 -10.76
N SER A 328 1.88 -3.34 -10.46
CA SER A 328 2.21 -3.75 -9.10
C SER A 328 3.69 -4.03 -8.97
N ALA A 329 4.24 -3.83 -7.78
CA ALA A 329 5.64 -4.05 -7.47
C ALA A 329 5.79 -4.67 -6.08
N VAL A 330 6.80 -5.52 -5.91
CA VAL A 330 7.20 -6.03 -4.60
C VAL A 330 8.53 -5.40 -4.22
N CYS A 331 8.59 -4.76 -3.06
CA CYS A 331 9.81 -4.14 -2.52
C CYS A 331 10.16 -4.72 -1.15
N ALA A 332 11.45 -4.70 -0.80
CA ALA A 332 11.94 -5.09 0.52
C ALA A 332 12.60 -3.90 1.23
N PHE A 333 12.33 -3.76 2.53
CA PHE A 333 12.85 -2.69 3.38
C PHE A 333 13.58 -3.28 4.60
N SER A 334 14.74 -2.73 4.93
CA SER A 334 15.48 -3.08 6.14
C SER A 334 14.90 -2.36 7.35
N MET A 335 14.60 -3.11 8.42
CA MET A 335 14.17 -2.54 9.69
C MET A 335 15.28 -1.71 10.35
N GLN A 336 16.56 -2.04 10.11
CA GLN A 336 17.67 -1.17 10.53
C GLN A 336 17.61 0.20 9.82
N THR A 337 17.41 0.24 8.50
CA THR A 337 17.27 1.52 7.76
C THR A 337 16.05 2.32 8.20
N ILE A 338 14.91 1.66 8.45
CA ILE A 338 13.70 2.31 8.99
C ILE A 338 14.02 2.96 10.34
N ARG A 339 14.66 2.23 11.26
CA ARG A 339 15.04 2.77 12.58
C ARG A 339 16.01 3.93 12.46
N ASP A 340 17.06 3.80 11.65
CA ASP A 340 18.04 4.86 11.43
C ASP A 340 17.39 6.14 10.86
N THR A 341 16.39 6.00 9.99
CA THR A 341 15.63 7.13 9.45
C THR A 341 14.92 7.91 10.57
N PHE A 342 14.27 7.22 11.50
CA PHE A 342 13.59 7.87 12.63
C PHE A 342 14.56 8.34 13.73
N ASP A 343 15.61 7.59 14.02
CA ASP A 343 16.53 7.85 15.14
C ASP A 343 17.57 8.92 14.79
N LYS A 344 17.99 9.01 13.53
CA LYS A 344 19.08 9.89 13.07
C LYS A 344 18.66 10.90 12.00
N GLY A 345 17.51 10.70 11.35
CA GLY A 345 17.03 11.56 10.28
C GLY A 345 16.60 12.95 10.74
N THR A 346 16.42 13.86 9.80
CA THR A 346 15.83 15.19 10.06
C THR A 346 14.33 15.16 9.84
N PHE A 347 13.62 16.13 10.43
CA PHE A 347 12.18 16.30 10.28
C PHE A 347 11.89 17.13 9.03
N LYS A 348 10.74 16.88 8.41
CA LYS A 348 10.19 17.70 7.33
C LYS A 348 9.25 18.74 7.94
N TYR A 349 9.40 20.00 7.59
CA TYR A 349 8.58 21.08 8.13
C TYR A 349 8.23 22.12 7.06
N GLN A 350 7.19 22.90 7.32
CA GLN A 350 6.87 24.11 6.57
C GLN A 350 6.94 25.31 7.51
N ARG A 351 7.62 26.38 7.07
CA ARG A 351 7.70 27.63 7.84
C ARG A 351 6.36 28.35 7.93
N THR A 352 5.58 28.32 6.85
CA THR A 352 4.21 28.85 6.76
C THR A 352 3.35 27.87 5.95
N GLY A 353 2.02 27.97 6.04
CA GLY A 353 1.12 27.08 5.28
C GLY A 353 1.30 27.13 3.75
N SER A 354 1.87 28.23 3.23
CA SER A 354 2.20 28.41 1.81
C SER A 354 3.67 28.12 1.47
N SER A 355 4.53 27.90 2.46
CA SER A 355 5.95 27.62 2.22
C SER A 355 6.15 26.21 1.68
N GLN A 356 7.18 26.02 0.86
CA GLN A 356 7.61 24.67 0.48
C GLN A 356 8.06 23.87 1.71
N TRP A 357 7.82 22.57 1.66
CA TRP A 357 8.30 21.65 2.68
C TRP A 357 9.81 21.46 2.58
N THR A 358 10.54 21.73 3.66
CA THR A 358 12.01 21.63 3.68
C THR A 358 12.49 20.75 4.83
N SER A 359 13.78 20.39 4.82
CA SER A 359 14.42 19.70 5.94
C SER A 359 14.67 20.68 7.07
N LEU A 360 14.29 20.31 8.29
CA LEU A 360 14.65 21.08 9.48
C LEU A 360 16.15 20.93 9.79
N PRO A 361 16.87 22.04 10.06
CA PRO A 361 18.26 21.98 10.50
C PRO A 361 18.42 21.20 11.81
N ARG A 362 19.51 20.43 11.93
CA ARG A 362 19.77 19.61 13.13
C ARG A 362 19.92 20.43 14.41
N SER A 363 20.39 21.67 14.31
CA SER A 363 20.54 22.60 15.43
C SER A 363 19.21 23.04 16.05
N GLU A 364 18.11 22.93 15.30
CA GLU A 364 16.76 23.31 15.76
C GLU A 364 15.97 22.14 16.34
N ILE A 365 16.54 20.92 16.31
CA ILE A 365 15.90 19.75 16.90
C ILE A 365 16.08 19.80 18.43
N PRO A 366 14.99 19.81 19.22
CA PRO A 366 15.08 19.82 20.68
C PRO A 366 15.81 18.61 21.27
N SER A 367 16.27 18.76 22.51
CA SER A 367 16.78 17.68 23.35
C SER A 367 15.87 17.47 24.57
N PRO A 368 15.47 16.22 24.92
CA PRO A 368 15.78 14.97 24.23
C PRO A 368 15.14 14.91 22.83
N ARG A 369 15.69 14.05 21.95
CA ARG A 369 15.21 13.97 20.56
C ARG A 369 13.69 13.67 20.53
N PRO A 370 12.88 14.50 19.85
CA PRO A 370 11.45 14.26 19.73
C PRO A 370 11.15 12.92 19.06
N GLY A 371 10.16 12.19 19.57
CA GLY A 371 9.79 10.87 19.05
C GLY A 371 10.60 9.69 19.61
N SER A 372 11.57 9.93 20.49
CA SER A 372 12.36 8.86 21.15
C SER A 372 11.62 8.27 22.35
N CYS A 373 11.84 6.97 22.61
CA CYS A 373 11.21 6.31 23.76
C CYS A 373 11.84 6.76 25.08
N SER A 374 11.00 7.22 26.01
CA SER A 374 11.37 7.61 27.36
C SER A 374 10.80 6.62 28.37
N ALA A 375 11.47 6.46 29.52
CA ALA A 375 10.94 5.70 30.64
C ALA A 375 9.65 6.33 31.22
N ASP A 376 9.51 7.66 31.10
CA ASP A 376 8.33 8.40 31.56
C ASP A 376 8.04 9.59 30.64
N SER A 377 7.19 9.39 29.63
CA SER A 377 6.86 10.42 28.64
C SER A 377 6.10 11.62 29.23
N SER A 378 5.38 11.44 30.33
CA SER A 378 4.61 12.50 31.00
C SER A 378 5.50 13.57 31.64
N LYS A 379 6.80 13.32 31.74
CA LYS A 379 7.82 14.24 32.26
C LYS A 379 8.69 14.85 31.17
N LEU A 380 8.37 14.61 29.90
CA LEU A 380 9.12 15.20 28.78
C LEU A 380 8.98 16.73 28.77
N PRO A 381 10.03 17.47 28.36
CA PRO A 381 9.92 18.91 28.19
C PRO A 381 8.81 19.27 27.20
N GLU A 382 8.03 20.30 27.52
CA GLU A 382 6.92 20.77 26.68
C GLU A 382 7.39 21.14 25.27
N SER A 383 8.60 21.70 25.14
CA SER A 383 9.23 22.01 23.84
C SER A 383 9.38 20.77 22.96
N THR A 384 9.71 19.61 23.53
CA THR A 384 9.88 18.34 22.81
C THR A 384 8.54 17.77 22.37
N VAL A 385 7.54 17.79 23.26
CA VAL A 385 6.18 17.28 22.97
C VAL A 385 5.47 18.17 21.94
N SER A 386 5.54 19.49 22.11
CA SER A 386 4.98 20.45 21.17
C SER A 386 5.66 20.38 19.79
N PHE A 387 6.94 20.01 19.74
CA PHE A 387 7.66 19.81 18.49
C PHE A 387 7.16 18.59 17.73
N VAL A 388 7.11 17.41 18.36
CA VAL A 388 6.72 16.15 17.69
C VAL A 388 5.28 16.19 17.20
N MET A 389 4.38 16.80 17.98
CA MET A 389 2.97 16.97 17.58
C MET A 389 2.82 17.83 16.32
N ARG A 390 3.71 18.81 16.11
CA ARG A 390 3.69 19.69 14.93
C ARG A 390 4.48 19.15 13.73
N ASN A 391 5.51 18.36 13.99
CA ASN A 391 6.45 17.88 12.98
C ASN A 391 6.64 16.35 13.05
N PRO A 392 5.59 15.54 12.82
CA PRO A 392 5.68 14.08 12.89
C PRO A 392 6.36 13.45 11.65
N LEU A 393 6.53 14.20 10.57
CA LEU A 393 7.00 13.69 9.29
C LEU A 393 8.54 13.75 9.18
N MET A 394 9.17 12.62 8.83
CA MET A 394 10.60 12.56 8.52
C MET A 394 10.88 13.13 7.13
N HIS A 395 12.00 13.84 6.98
CA HIS A 395 12.42 14.41 5.70
C HIS A 395 12.89 13.33 4.71
N GLN A 396 13.68 12.38 5.20
CA GLN A 396 14.23 11.30 4.39
C GLN A 396 13.18 10.22 4.16
N ALA A 397 13.08 9.76 2.91
CA ALA A 397 12.30 8.57 2.58
C ALA A 397 13.11 7.31 2.90
N VAL A 398 12.43 6.27 3.35
CA VAL A 398 13.00 4.93 3.51
C VAL A 398 13.04 4.29 2.13
N SER A 399 14.24 4.19 1.57
CA SER A 399 14.46 3.50 0.29
C SER A 399 14.35 1.99 0.45
N SER A 400 13.74 1.35 -0.54
CA SER A 400 13.85 -0.11 -0.72
C SER A 400 15.31 -0.52 -0.95
N LEU A 401 15.65 -1.76 -0.60
CA LEU A 401 17.05 -2.22 -0.61
C LEU A 401 17.74 -2.05 -1.97
N ARG A 402 17.08 -2.44 -3.07
CA ARG A 402 17.65 -2.44 -4.42
C ARG A 402 16.62 -2.07 -5.51
N GLY A 403 15.59 -1.31 -5.12
CA GLY A 403 14.38 -1.14 -5.93
C GLY A 403 13.41 -2.33 -5.81
N PRO A 404 12.39 -2.40 -6.70
CA PRO A 404 11.48 -3.54 -6.77
C PRO A 404 12.20 -4.86 -7.05
N LEU A 405 11.85 -5.90 -6.32
CA LEU A 405 12.28 -7.29 -6.56
C LEU A 405 11.75 -7.79 -7.91
N PHE A 406 10.49 -7.47 -8.21
CA PHE A 406 9.86 -7.66 -9.51
C PHE A 406 8.66 -6.72 -9.66
N VAL A 407 8.23 -6.53 -10.90
CA VAL A 407 7.11 -5.66 -11.28
C VAL A 407 6.16 -6.44 -12.19
N GLU A 408 4.87 -6.42 -11.89
CA GLU A 408 3.81 -6.88 -12.78
C GLU A 408 3.17 -5.67 -13.48
N GLY A 409 3.16 -5.70 -14.81
CA GLY A 409 2.60 -4.65 -15.66
C GLY A 409 1.08 -4.77 -15.81
N SER A 410 0.50 -3.85 -16.57
CA SER A 410 -0.95 -3.73 -16.73
C SER A 410 -1.67 -4.87 -17.45
N ALA A 411 -0.91 -5.77 -18.10
CA ALA A 411 -1.47 -6.98 -18.72
C ALA A 411 -1.66 -8.13 -17.72
N ARG A 412 -1.25 -7.95 -16.46
CA ARG A 412 -1.26 -8.97 -15.41
C ARG A 412 -2.19 -8.53 -14.28
N ALA A 413 -2.66 -9.51 -13.50
CA ALA A 413 -3.52 -9.23 -12.35
C ALA A 413 -2.76 -8.42 -11.30
N GLU A 414 -3.47 -7.50 -10.65
CA GLU A 414 -2.93 -6.69 -9.54
C GLU A 414 -2.50 -7.60 -8.38
N LEU A 415 -1.36 -7.31 -7.78
CA LEU A 415 -0.87 -7.99 -6.58
C LEU A 415 -1.60 -7.43 -5.35
N THR A 416 -2.15 -8.31 -4.50
CA THR A 416 -3.05 -7.92 -3.40
C THR A 416 -2.49 -8.23 -2.01
N GLN A 417 -1.78 -9.34 -1.84
CA GLN A 417 -1.34 -9.86 -0.54
C GLN A 417 0.08 -10.41 -0.60
N ILE A 418 0.76 -10.49 0.55
CA ILE A 418 2.12 -11.05 0.64
C ILE A 418 2.31 -11.83 1.94
N ALA A 419 2.99 -12.96 1.84
CA ALA A 419 3.45 -13.77 2.97
C ALA A 419 4.86 -14.28 2.67
N VAL A 420 5.68 -14.45 3.70
CA VAL A 420 7.10 -14.78 3.54
C VAL A 420 7.44 -15.95 4.45
N LEU A 421 8.03 -16.99 3.86
CA LEU A 421 8.56 -18.14 4.59
C LEU A 421 10.09 -18.04 4.63
N PRO A 422 10.69 -17.62 5.76
CA PRO A 422 12.13 -17.50 5.85
C PRO A 422 12.80 -18.87 5.99
N SER A 423 14.09 -18.93 5.68
CA SER A 423 14.97 -19.99 6.18
C SER A 423 14.66 -21.43 5.69
N VAL A 424 14.06 -21.58 4.50
CA VAL A 424 13.81 -22.88 3.88
C VAL A 424 15.12 -23.52 3.46
N GLN A 425 15.38 -24.73 3.95
CA GLN A 425 16.63 -25.44 3.72
C GLN A 425 16.61 -26.25 2.43
N SER A 426 17.61 -26.04 1.57
CA SER A 426 17.89 -26.85 0.37
C SER A 426 18.73 -28.10 0.71
N VAL A 427 18.86 -29.02 -0.24
CA VAL A 427 19.60 -30.29 -0.11
C VAL A 427 21.07 -30.09 0.24
N ASP A 428 21.69 -29.01 -0.25
CA ASP A 428 23.08 -28.63 0.05
C ASP A 428 23.25 -27.91 1.41
N GLY A 429 22.18 -27.80 2.19
CA GLY A 429 22.16 -27.11 3.48
C GLY A 429 22.02 -25.59 3.39
N GLY A 430 21.93 -25.02 2.17
CA GLY A 430 21.62 -23.61 1.95
C GLY A 430 20.27 -23.21 2.55
N ARG A 431 20.13 -21.94 2.94
CA ARG A 431 18.88 -21.39 3.50
C ARG A 431 18.36 -20.27 2.61
N HIS A 432 17.08 -20.37 2.25
CA HIS A 432 16.44 -19.48 1.30
C HIS A 432 15.16 -18.88 1.86
N THR A 433 14.90 -17.62 1.53
CA THR A 433 13.64 -16.94 1.86
C THR A 433 12.71 -17.05 0.66
N LEU A 434 11.52 -17.61 0.87
CA LEU A 434 10.47 -17.69 -0.14
C LEU A 434 9.42 -16.62 0.09
N ILE A 435 8.98 -16.02 -1.01
CA ILE A 435 8.00 -14.94 -1.03
C ILE A 435 6.78 -15.44 -1.77
N TYR A 436 5.62 -15.39 -1.12
CA TYR A 436 4.33 -15.74 -1.71
C TYR A 436 3.50 -14.47 -1.88
N VAL A 437 2.94 -14.28 -3.06
CA VAL A 437 2.18 -13.06 -3.39
C VAL A 437 0.83 -13.46 -3.97
N GLY A 438 -0.24 -12.94 -3.39
CA GLY A 438 -1.60 -13.14 -3.89
C GLY A 438 -1.97 -12.12 -4.96
N THR A 439 -2.88 -12.49 -5.86
CA THR A 439 -3.39 -11.63 -6.92
C THR A 439 -4.90 -11.40 -6.84
N SER A 440 -5.36 -10.40 -7.58
CA SER A 440 -6.77 -10.05 -7.76
C SER A 440 -7.57 -11.08 -8.57
N ASP A 441 -6.91 -11.98 -9.31
CA ASP A 441 -7.53 -13.06 -10.09
C ASP A 441 -7.41 -14.45 -9.42
N GLY A 442 -7.14 -14.49 -8.11
CA GLY A 442 -7.15 -15.73 -7.34
C GLY A 442 -5.92 -16.61 -7.50
N ARG A 443 -4.78 -16.05 -7.92
CA ARG A 443 -3.50 -16.77 -8.08
C ARG A 443 -2.53 -16.47 -6.94
N VAL A 444 -1.75 -17.48 -6.57
CA VAL A 444 -0.58 -17.32 -5.71
C VAL A 444 0.69 -17.45 -6.54
N LEU A 445 1.51 -16.41 -6.51
CA LEU A 445 2.85 -16.38 -7.07
C LEU A 445 3.85 -16.80 -6.00
N LYS A 446 4.76 -17.72 -6.33
CA LYS A 446 5.89 -18.12 -5.46
C LYS A 446 7.17 -17.60 -6.07
N ALA A 447 7.93 -16.84 -5.31
CA ALA A 447 9.22 -16.30 -5.70
C ALA A 447 10.31 -16.63 -4.68
N ILE A 448 11.55 -16.63 -5.15
CA ILE A 448 12.74 -16.80 -4.34
C ILE A 448 13.76 -15.71 -4.70
N GLN A 449 14.45 -15.19 -3.68
CA GLN A 449 15.59 -14.31 -3.89
C GLN A 449 16.88 -15.14 -3.91
N ILE A 450 17.59 -15.15 -5.03
CA ILE A 450 18.88 -15.84 -5.19
C ILE A 450 19.94 -14.78 -5.50
N GLY A 451 20.77 -14.49 -4.51
CA GLY A 451 21.72 -13.37 -4.61
C GLY A 451 21.00 -12.07 -4.97
N ASN A 452 21.32 -11.52 -6.14
CA ASN A 452 20.69 -10.29 -6.61
C ASN A 452 19.44 -10.47 -7.46
N GLU A 453 19.14 -11.69 -7.90
CA GLU A 453 18.04 -11.97 -8.82
C GLU A 453 16.82 -12.50 -8.09
N THR A 454 15.65 -12.16 -8.62
CA THR A 454 14.36 -12.70 -8.17
C THR A 454 13.89 -13.73 -9.18
N VAL A 455 13.69 -14.96 -8.74
CA VAL A 455 13.15 -16.04 -9.59
C VAL A 455 11.70 -16.26 -9.22
N LEU A 456 10.80 -16.12 -10.20
CA LEU A 456 9.40 -16.50 -10.07
C LEU A 456 9.27 -18.00 -10.33
N ILE A 457 9.17 -18.79 -9.27
CA ILE A 457 9.13 -20.25 -9.32
C ILE A 457 7.83 -20.70 -9.96
N GLN A 458 6.69 -20.28 -9.40
CA GLN A 458 5.38 -20.76 -9.85
C GLN A 458 4.30 -19.68 -9.78
N SER A 459 3.30 -19.81 -10.65
CA SER A 459 2.00 -19.14 -10.55
C SER A 459 0.92 -20.21 -10.48
N ALA A 460 0.15 -20.24 -9.40
CA ALA A 460 -0.87 -21.25 -9.18
C ALA A 460 -2.25 -20.62 -8.98
N LEU A 461 -3.23 -21.01 -9.80
CA LEU A 461 -4.62 -20.62 -9.61
C LEU A 461 -5.21 -21.40 -8.43
N VAL A 462 -5.59 -20.66 -7.38
CA VAL A 462 -6.16 -21.23 -6.15
C VAL A 462 -7.67 -21.20 -6.20
N PHE A 463 -8.27 -20.07 -6.60
CA PHE A 463 -9.72 -19.91 -6.69
C PHE A 463 -10.17 -19.92 -8.16
N PRO A 464 -10.81 -21.01 -8.65
CA PRO A 464 -11.23 -21.12 -10.05
C PRO A 464 -12.24 -20.05 -10.49
N SER A 465 -12.98 -19.48 -9.54
CA SER A 465 -13.90 -18.35 -9.76
C SER A 465 -13.16 -17.04 -10.11
N GLY A 466 -11.84 -16.99 -9.97
CA GLY A 466 -11.06 -15.76 -10.10
C GLY A 466 -11.23 -14.80 -8.93
N ALA A 467 -11.72 -15.28 -7.78
CA ALA A 467 -11.94 -14.44 -6.61
C ALA A 467 -10.61 -13.85 -6.08
N PRO A 468 -10.58 -12.55 -5.71
CA PRO A 468 -9.36 -11.89 -5.28
C PRO A 468 -8.88 -12.44 -3.94
N ILE A 469 -7.55 -12.55 -3.78
CA ILE A 469 -6.95 -12.95 -2.51
C ILE A 469 -6.91 -11.74 -1.57
N VAL A 470 -7.55 -11.87 -0.41
CA VAL A 470 -7.70 -10.79 0.60
C VAL A 470 -6.83 -11.00 1.85
N ASN A 471 -6.42 -12.23 2.16
CA ASN A 471 -5.36 -12.52 3.14
C ASN A 471 -4.52 -13.71 2.68
N LEU A 472 -3.24 -13.71 3.08
CA LEU A 472 -2.29 -14.79 2.80
C LEU A 472 -1.45 -15.05 4.05
N LEU A 473 -1.29 -16.32 4.43
CA LEU A 473 -0.45 -16.76 5.54
C LEU A 473 0.36 -17.97 5.13
N THR A 474 1.61 -18.03 5.56
CA THR A 474 2.49 -19.18 5.35
C THR A 474 2.83 -19.83 6.67
N THR A 475 2.75 -21.16 6.71
CA THR A 475 3.27 -22.01 7.79
C THR A 475 4.40 -22.88 7.22
N ASP A 476 5.06 -23.67 8.06
CA ASP A 476 6.12 -24.58 7.61
C ASP A 476 5.62 -25.70 6.66
N SER A 477 4.32 -25.99 6.65
CA SER A 477 3.74 -27.14 5.93
C SER A 477 2.58 -26.80 4.99
N ARG A 478 2.00 -25.60 5.12
CA ARG A 478 0.79 -25.16 4.40
C ARG A 478 0.83 -23.66 4.11
N ILE A 479 0.19 -23.26 3.02
CA ILE A 479 -0.12 -21.87 2.72
C ILE A 479 -1.63 -21.70 2.82
N ILE A 480 -2.06 -20.73 3.63
CA ILE A 480 -3.47 -20.38 3.81
C ILE A 480 -3.77 -19.19 2.91
N VAL A 481 -4.75 -19.37 2.02
CA VAL A 481 -5.17 -18.38 1.04
C VAL A 481 -6.63 -18.04 1.30
N VAL A 482 -6.94 -16.77 1.49
CA VAL A 482 -8.30 -16.32 1.84
C VAL A 482 -8.83 -15.44 0.72
N SER A 483 -10.03 -15.74 0.25
CA SER A 483 -10.89 -14.87 -0.56
C SER A 483 -12.08 -14.37 0.27
N PRO A 484 -12.92 -13.47 -0.23
CA PRO A 484 -14.11 -13.03 0.51
C PRO A 484 -15.03 -14.17 0.96
N ASP A 485 -15.13 -15.26 0.19
CA ASP A 485 -16.12 -16.32 0.43
C ASP A 485 -15.53 -17.72 0.59
N GLU A 486 -14.21 -17.86 0.49
CA GLU A 486 -13.55 -19.17 0.62
C GLU A 486 -12.17 -19.03 1.27
N VAL A 487 -11.86 -19.93 2.20
CA VAL A 487 -10.52 -20.15 2.78
C VAL A 487 -9.95 -21.46 2.23
N ALA A 488 -8.76 -21.40 1.65
CA ALA A 488 -8.08 -22.55 1.08
C ALA A 488 -6.73 -22.83 1.80
N SER A 489 -6.43 -24.11 2.03
CA SER A 489 -5.11 -24.61 2.41
C SER A 489 -4.46 -25.29 1.20
N ILE A 490 -3.29 -24.80 0.79
CA ILE A 490 -2.53 -25.40 -0.31
C ILE A 490 -1.14 -25.85 0.20
N PRO A 491 -0.57 -26.93 -0.36
CA PRO A 491 0.81 -27.29 -0.08
C PRO A 491 1.77 -26.18 -0.57
N PRO A 492 2.89 -25.93 0.13
CA PRO A 492 3.91 -24.99 -0.34
C PRO A 492 4.66 -25.49 -1.58
N GLU A 493 4.65 -26.80 -1.82
CA GLU A 493 5.27 -27.49 -2.94
C GLU A 493 4.35 -27.66 -4.17
N GLY A 494 4.96 -27.63 -5.35
CA GLY A 494 4.34 -27.96 -6.63
C GLY A 494 5.18 -28.96 -7.45
N CYS A 495 5.97 -29.80 -6.77
CA CYS A 495 7.04 -30.58 -7.38
C CYS A 495 6.55 -31.60 -8.42
N SER A 496 5.40 -32.24 -8.17
CA SER A 496 4.84 -33.30 -9.02
C SER A 496 4.54 -32.87 -10.46
N PHE A 497 4.39 -31.57 -10.71
CA PHE A 497 4.14 -31.01 -12.02
C PHE A 497 5.41 -30.88 -12.89
N ALA A 498 6.61 -31.09 -12.33
CA ALA A 498 7.86 -31.12 -13.09
C ALA A 498 8.11 -32.53 -13.67
N PRO A 499 8.03 -32.72 -15.00
CA PRO A 499 7.99 -34.05 -15.61
C PRO A 499 9.37 -34.72 -15.76
N SER A 500 10.47 -33.99 -15.55
CA SER A 500 11.82 -34.50 -15.79
C SER A 500 12.84 -33.92 -14.81
N CYS A 501 13.98 -34.60 -14.66
CA CYS A 501 15.14 -34.17 -13.86
C CYS A 501 15.49 -32.71 -14.13
N ALA A 502 15.67 -32.37 -15.41
CA ALA A 502 16.04 -31.03 -15.82
C ALA A 502 14.93 -30.00 -15.52
N ALA A 503 13.65 -30.37 -15.68
CA ALA A 503 12.53 -29.49 -15.32
C ALA A 503 12.46 -29.24 -13.80
N CYS A 504 12.66 -30.28 -12.99
CA CYS A 504 12.63 -30.21 -11.53
C CYS A 504 13.74 -29.29 -10.99
N VAL A 505 14.98 -29.48 -11.45
CA VAL A 505 16.12 -28.63 -11.04
C VAL A 505 15.94 -27.19 -11.53
N ARG A 506 15.40 -27.00 -12.74
CA ARG A 506 15.07 -25.67 -13.28
C ARG A 506 13.99 -24.94 -12.49
N LEU A 507 13.23 -25.57 -11.58
CA LEU A 507 12.32 -24.80 -10.73
C LEU A 507 13.06 -23.85 -9.80
N GLN A 508 14.30 -24.19 -9.40
CA GLN A 508 15.03 -23.50 -8.31
C GLN A 508 14.20 -23.40 -7.02
N ASP A 509 13.36 -24.41 -6.77
CA ASP A 509 12.53 -24.49 -5.57
C ASP A 509 13.25 -25.29 -4.50
N PRO A 510 13.58 -24.71 -3.33
CA PRO A 510 14.21 -25.44 -2.23
C PRO A 510 13.31 -26.56 -1.67
N HIS A 511 12.00 -26.55 -1.97
CA HIS A 511 11.08 -27.63 -1.60
C HIS A 511 11.05 -28.82 -2.57
N CYS A 512 11.70 -28.72 -3.74
CA CYS A 512 11.66 -29.76 -4.76
C CYS A 512 13.04 -30.31 -5.09
N ALA A 513 13.17 -31.63 -5.14
CA ALA A 513 14.38 -32.32 -5.58
C ALA A 513 14.00 -33.51 -6.47
N TRP A 514 14.89 -33.88 -7.39
CA TRP A 514 14.67 -35.05 -8.25
C TRP A 514 15.17 -36.31 -7.55
N ASP A 515 14.30 -37.31 -7.40
CA ASP A 515 14.67 -38.65 -6.91
C ASP A 515 14.92 -39.55 -8.12
N GLU A 516 16.18 -39.99 -8.29
CA GLU A 516 16.58 -40.84 -9.43
C GLU A 516 15.90 -42.22 -9.37
N ARG A 517 15.77 -42.80 -8.17
CA ARG A 517 15.17 -44.13 -7.97
C ARG A 517 13.69 -44.14 -8.30
N LEU A 518 12.98 -43.08 -7.94
CA LEU A 518 11.56 -42.92 -8.27
C LEU A 518 11.31 -42.29 -9.63
N SER A 519 12.36 -41.78 -10.29
CA SER A 519 12.28 -41.06 -11.57
C SER A 519 11.21 -39.97 -11.58
N ARG A 520 11.11 -39.20 -10.48
CA ARG A 520 10.13 -38.12 -10.33
C ARG A 520 10.66 -37.00 -9.43
N CYS A 521 10.10 -35.81 -9.60
CA CYS A 521 10.35 -34.68 -8.73
C CYS A 521 9.54 -34.84 -7.43
N VAL A 522 10.23 -34.91 -6.30
CA VAL A 522 9.65 -35.17 -4.97
C VAL A 522 9.80 -33.95 -4.07
N SER A 523 8.91 -33.85 -3.09
CA SER A 523 9.03 -32.88 -2.00
C SER A 523 9.73 -33.49 -0.79
N ARG A 524 10.07 -32.65 0.20
CA ARG A 524 10.60 -33.13 1.49
C ARG A 524 9.52 -33.80 2.35
N SER A 525 8.26 -33.44 2.14
CA SER A 525 7.06 -33.98 2.80
C SER A 525 6.68 -35.38 2.33
N ASP A 526 7.21 -35.87 1.19
CA ASP A 526 6.95 -37.21 0.65
C ASP A 526 7.56 -38.36 1.48
N GLY A 527 8.12 -38.09 2.67
CA GLY A 527 8.66 -39.11 3.58
C GLY A 527 10.00 -39.70 3.15
N SER A 528 10.61 -39.19 2.07
CA SER A 528 11.87 -39.69 1.51
C SER A 528 13.13 -39.25 2.27
N GLY A 529 12.99 -38.39 3.30
CA GLY A 529 14.08 -38.01 4.20
C GLY A 529 15.35 -37.63 3.45
N TRP A 530 15.32 -36.50 2.73
CA TRP A 530 16.42 -36.07 1.85
C TRP A 530 17.79 -36.19 2.54
N ARG A 531 18.65 -37.07 2.02
CA ARG A 531 20.08 -37.10 2.34
C ARG A 531 20.87 -36.65 1.11
N GLN A 532 21.99 -35.99 1.36
CA GLN A 532 22.89 -35.55 0.30
C GLN A 532 23.42 -36.79 -0.44
N GLY A 533 23.13 -36.89 -1.73
CA GLY A 533 23.48 -38.04 -2.58
C GLY A 533 22.29 -38.86 -3.10
N ASP A 534 21.13 -38.79 -2.44
CA ASP A 534 19.94 -39.57 -2.83
C ASP A 534 19.00 -38.80 -3.79
N VAL A 535 19.14 -37.47 -3.84
CA VAL A 535 18.31 -36.57 -4.63
C VAL A 535 19.15 -35.47 -5.30
N ILE A 536 18.70 -35.00 -6.46
CA ILE A 536 19.36 -33.96 -7.26
C ILE A 536 18.61 -32.64 -7.10
N GLN A 537 19.29 -31.61 -6.60
CA GLN A 537 18.76 -30.24 -6.49
C GLN A 537 19.89 -29.23 -6.68
N ASN A 538 19.60 -28.11 -7.35
CA ASN A 538 20.50 -26.96 -7.40
C ASN A 538 19.68 -25.66 -7.41
N VAL A 539 19.44 -25.10 -6.22
CA VAL A 539 18.62 -23.89 -6.08
C VAL A 539 19.32 -22.66 -6.65
N VAL A 540 20.65 -22.56 -6.56
CA VAL A 540 21.38 -21.35 -6.97
C VAL A 540 21.55 -21.23 -8.48
N ARG A 541 21.86 -22.33 -9.17
CA ARG A 541 22.08 -22.34 -10.63
C ARG A 541 20.85 -22.75 -11.43
N GLY A 542 19.97 -23.57 -10.85
CA GLY A 542 18.84 -24.14 -11.60
C GLY A 542 19.24 -25.20 -12.63
N GLU A 543 20.48 -25.70 -12.55
CA GLU A 543 21.05 -26.69 -13.46
C GLU A 543 21.90 -27.71 -12.68
N SER A 544 21.94 -28.95 -13.15
CA SER A 544 22.78 -30.02 -12.61
C SER A 544 23.37 -30.85 -13.75
N PRO A 545 24.68 -31.20 -13.71
CA PRO A 545 25.29 -32.13 -14.68
C PRO A 545 24.61 -33.50 -14.72
N GLN A 546 23.97 -33.91 -13.61
CA GLN A 546 23.22 -35.17 -13.53
C GLN A 546 21.86 -35.10 -14.23
N CYS A 547 21.39 -33.91 -14.59
CA CYS A 547 20.16 -33.68 -15.34
C CYS A 547 20.48 -32.97 -16.68
N PRO A 548 21.12 -33.63 -17.66
CA PRO A 548 21.40 -33.00 -18.93
C PRO A 548 20.10 -32.57 -19.62
N LEU A 549 20.13 -31.41 -20.27
CA LEU A 549 19.07 -31.01 -21.19
C LEU A 549 19.07 -32.01 -22.35
N VAL A 550 17.95 -32.69 -22.58
CA VAL A 550 17.81 -33.53 -23.77
C VAL A 550 17.81 -32.61 -24.99
N THR A 551 18.98 -32.34 -25.55
CA THR A 551 19.12 -31.81 -26.89
C THR A 551 18.93 -32.99 -27.84
N SER A 552 17.74 -33.12 -28.42
CA SER A 552 17.55 -34.04 -29.56
C SER A 552 18.30 -33.48 -30.77
N MET A 553 19.61 -33.67 -30.79
CA MET A 553 20.44 -33.69 -32.00
C MET A 553 21.51 -34.76 -31.76
N GLY A 554 21.10 -36.00 -31.91
CA GLY A 554 21.98 -37.14 -32.16
C GLY A 554 21.60 -37.68 -33.53
N ASP A 555 22.48 -37.44 -34.49
CA ASP A 555 22.59 -38.17 -35.75
C ASP A 555 22.84 -39.64 -35.41
N ASP A 556 21.85 -40.49 -35.64
CA ASP A 556 22.03 -41.90 -35.98
C ASP A 556 20.65 -42.48 -36.33
N GLY A 557 20.50 -42.88 -37.59
CA GLY A 557 19.33 -43.60 -38.06
C GLY A 557 19.26 -44.98 -37.40
N ASP A 558 18.16 -45.27 -36.72
CA ASP A 558 17.23 -46.36 -37.07
C ASP A 558 16.06 -46.38 -36.07
N SER A 559 14.85 -46.35 -36.62
CA SER A 559 13.57 -46.85 -36.11
C SER A 559 13.24 -46.73 -34.59
N GLY A 560 12.27 -45.84 -34.26
CA GLY A 560 11.49 -46.00 -33.04
C GLY A 560 10.68 -44.78 -32.55
N ILE A 561 9.46 -44.61 -33.11
CA ILE A 561 8.29 -43.91 -32.54
C ILE A 561 8.54 -42.56 -31.84
N VAL A 562 8.35 -41.47 -32.60
CA VAL A 562 8.24 -40.10 -32.07
C VAL A 562 6.81 -39.86 -31.57
N LEU A 563 6.61 -39.82 -30.26
CA LEU A 563 5.45 -39.16 -29.65
C LEU A 563 5.74 -37.65 -29.58
N GLY A 564 5.13 -36.92 -30.50
CA GLY A 564 5.18 -35.46 -30.55
C GLY A 564 4.56 -34.82 -29.30
N VAL A 565 5.28 -33.86 -28.74
CA VAL A 565 4.75 -32.90 -27.78
C VAL A 565 3.75 -31.99 -28.51
N GLY A 566 2.50 -32.00 -28.07
CA GLY A 566 1.49 -31.01 -28.44
C GLY A 566 0.28 -31.58 -29.19
N ALA A 567 -0.72 -32.05 -28.45
CA ALA A 567 -2.08 -32.18 -28.96
C ALA A 567 -3.08 -31.79 -27.86
N VAL A 568 -3.45 -30.51 -27.86
CA VAL A 568 -4.73 -30.03 -27.33
C VAL A 568 -5.79 -30.36 -28.38
N ILE A 569 -6.80 -31.14 -28.02
CA ILE A 569 -7.95 -31.44 -28.89
C ILE A 569 -8.95 -30.28 -28.79
N SER A 570 -9.24 -29.62 -29.92
CA SER A 570 -10.54 -29.00 -30.23
C SER A 570 -10.66 -28.70 -31.74
N PRO A 571 -11.87 -28.69 -32.33
CA PRO A 571 -12.11 -29.07 -33.73
C PRO A 571 -11.93 -27.93 -34.75
N ARG A 572 -11.69 -28.36 -35.99
CA ARG A 572 -11.43 -27.59 -37.22
C ARG A 572 -12.54 -26.59 -37.59
N LEU A 573 -12.12 -25.39 -38.03
CA LEU A 573 -12.74 -24.67 -39.16
C LEU A 573 -11.73 -23.74 -39.85
N GLY A 574 -11.52 -23.94 -41.16
CA GLY A 574 -11.09 -22.92 -42.14
C GLY A 574 -9.67 -22.33 -42.07
N SER A 575 -8.71 -22.94 -42.78
CA SER A 575 -7.40 -22.37 -43.10
C SER A 575 -7.49 -21.32 -44.22
N THR A 576 -6.99 -20.10 -43.97
CA THR A 576 -6.47 -19.19 -45.01
C THR A 576 -5.02 -18.91 -44.68
N GLU A 577 -4.13 -19.17 -45.62
CA GLU A 577 -2.67 -19.07 -45.49
C GLU A 577 -2.18 -17.63 -45.28
N LEU A 578 -1.15 -17.45 -44.43
CA LEU A 578 -0.27 -16.28 -44.40
C LEU A 578 1.15 -16.78 -44.07
N PRO A 579 2.19 -16.40 -44.84
CA PRO A 579 3.54 -16.97 -44.70
C PRO A 579 4.34 -16.34 -43.56
N SER A 580 5.08 -17.18 -42.84
CA SER A 580 6.06 -16.78 -41.83
C SER A 580 7.30 -16.16 -42.49
N SER A 581 7.55 -14.88 -42.21
CA SER A 581 8.78 -14.19 -42.57
C SER A 581 9.91 -14.54 -41.60
N SER A 582 10.95 -15.22 -42.09
CA SER A 582 12.28 -15.27 -41.44
C SER A 582 12.98 -13.90 -41.55
N PRO A 583 13.76 -13.45 -40.55
CA PRO A 583 14.42 -12.14 -40.60
C PRO A 583 15.65 -12.19 -41.54
N PRO A 584 15.80 -11.26 -42.49
CA PRO A 584 16.91 -11.32 -43.44
C PRO A 584 17.91 -10.18 -43.22
N TYR A 585 18.62 -10.07 -42.10
CA TYR A 585 19.71 -9.08 -42.02
C TYR A 585 20.92 -9.60 -41.24
N THR A 586 22.00 -9.88 -41.96
CA THR A 586 23.34 -10.13 -41.40
C THR A 586 23.91 -8.82 -40.84
N GLY A 587 24.75 -8.90 -39.79
CA GLY A 587 25.26 -7.72 -39.06
C GLY A 587 25.94 -6.64 -39.93
N GLN A 588 26.36 -6.99 -41.15
CA GLN A 588 26.89 -6.04 -42.12
C GLN A 588 25.83 -5.06 -42.67
N THR A 589 24.56 -5.45 -42.83
CA THR A 589 23.50 -4.57 -43.32
C THR A 589 23.09 -3.54 -42.26
N VAL A 590 23.10 -3.93 -40.99
CA VAL A 590 22.81 -3.03 -39.86
C VAL A 590 23.94 -2.01 -39.68
N ALA A 591 25.20 -2.43 -39.81
CA ALA A 591 26.34 -1.53 -39.75
C ALA A 591 26.31 -0.47 -40.85
N LEU A 592 25.95 -0.86 -42.09
CA LEU A 592 25.81 0.07 -43.20
C LEU A 592 24.67 1.08 -42.98
N ALA A 593 23.52 0.61 -42.48
CA ALA A 593 22.37 1.46 -42.18
C ALA A 593 22.69 2.51 -41.09
N CYS A 594 23.39 2.11 -40.03
CA CYS A 594 23.83 3.04 -38.99
C CYS A 594 24.78 4.12 -39.53
N LEU A 595 25.70 3.74 -40.41
CA LEU A 595 26.67 4.68 -41.01
C LEU A 595 25.96 5.71 -41.91
N VAL A 596 24.98 5.26 -42.70
CA VAL A 596 24.16 6.15 -43.53
C VAL A 596 23.30 7.10 -42.69
N CYS A 597 22.69 6.60 -41.60
CA CYS A 597 21.89 7.44 -40.69
C CYS A 597 22.73 8.53 -40.02
N VAL A 598 23.96 8.23 -39.60
CA VAL A 598 24.86 9.22 -38.99
C VAL A 598 25.26 10.30 -40.00
N ILE A 599 25.54 9.92 -41.25
CA ILE A 599 25.88 10.89 -42.31
C ILE A 599 24.68 11.80 -42.59
N LEU A 600 23.47 11.24 -42.72
CA LEU A 600 22.25 12.01 -42.97
C LEU A 600 21.93 12.97 -41.81
N ALA A 601 22.04 12.51 -40.56
CA ALA A 601 21.83 13.36 -39.39
C ALA A 601 22.84 14.51 -39.31
N SER A 602 24.09 14.26 -39.70
CA SER A 602 25.16 15.27 -39.72
C SER A 602 24.90 16.34 -40.78
N VAL A 603 24.46 15.94 -41.98
CA VAL A 603 24.11 16.87 -43.07
C VAL A 603 22.87 17.69 -42.70
N CYS A 604 21.82 17.07 -42.16
CA CYS A 604 20.64 17.78 -41.69
C CYS A 604 20.99 18.77 -40.56
N GLY A 605 21.81 18.36 -39.59
CA GLY A 605 22.29 19.23 -38.52
C GLY A 605 23.07 20.44 -39.04
N PHE A 606 23.93 20.26 -40.05
CA PHE A 606 24.65 21.35 -40.69
C PHE A 606 23.72 22.34 -41.40
N PHE A 607 22.71 21.87 -42.14
CA PHE A 607 21.76 22.76 -42.81
C PHE A 607 20.88 23.53 -41.83
N VAL A 608 20.40 22.88 -40.76
CA VAL A 608 19.63 23.54 -39.71
C VAL A 608 20.49 24.59 -38.98
N GLY A 609 21.72 24.23 -38.61
CA GLY A 609 22.68 25.15 -37.99
C GLY A 609 23.02 26.34 -38.89
N PHE A 610 23.24 26.11 -40.18
CA PHE A 610 23.51 27.16 -41.17
C PHE A 610 22.32 28.10 -41.33
N ARG A 611 21.09 27.57 -41.38
CA ARG A 611 19.85 28.38 -41.43
C ARG A 611 19.70 29.24 -40.18
N ILE A 612 19.91 28.68 -38.99
CA ILE A 612 19.84 29.43 -37.72
C ILE A 612 20.93 30.51 -37.64
N ALA A 613 22.16 30.21 -38.06
CA ALA A 613 23.26 31.18 -38.09
C ALA A 613 23.02 32.30 -39.11
N SER A 614 22.45 31.98 -40.28
CA SER A 614 22.07 32.97 -41.29
C SER A 614 20.92 33.89 -40.84
N ALA A 615 19.97 33.35 -40.07
CA ALA A 615 18.87 34.12 -39.49
C ALA A 615 19.35 35.07 -38.39
N ARG A 616 20.31 34.66 -37.54
CA ARG A 616 20.91 35.53 -36.52
C ARG A 616 21.67 36.72 -37.11
N ARG A 617 22.38 36.52 -38.23
CA ARG A 617 23.08 37.63 -38.93
C ARG A 617 22.14 38.71 -39.48
N MET A 618 20.87 38.38 -39.77
CA MET A 618 19.87 39.38 -40.18
C MET A 618 19.25 40.14 -38.99
N VAL A 619 19.24 39.54 -37.80
CA VAL A 619 18.70 40.15 -36.56
C VAL A 619 19.74 41.08 -35.91
N ASP A 620 21.02 40.73 -35.94
CA ASP A 620 22.10 41.56 -35.37
C ASP A 620 22.39 42.82 -36.20
N ALA A 621 21.97 42.86 -37.48
CA ALA A 621 22.06 44.05 -38.33
C ALA A 621 21.02 45.13 -37.98
N HIS A 622 19.97 44.81 -37.20
CA HIS A 622 18.90 45.75 -36.83
C HIS A 622 18.97 46.29 -35.40
N HIS A 623 19.93 45.86 -34.58
CA HIS A 623 20.09 46.33 -33.19
C HIS A 623 21.39 47.10 -32.90
N SER A 624 22.19 47.39 -33.93
CA SER A 624 23.41 48.19 -33.78
C SER A 624 23.16 49.69 -33.99
N ALA A 625 22.25 50.29 -33.21
CA ALA A 625 22.10 51.75 -33.11
C ALA A 625 21.30 52.17 -31.86
N SER A 626 21.86 52.00 -30.66
CA SER A 626 21.82 53.02 -29.59
C SER A 626 22.51 52.53 -28.32
N SER A 627 23.48 53.34 -27.91
CA SER A 627 24.37 53.32 -26.76
C SER A 627 23.79 52.98 -25.37
N THR A 628 24.51 52.07 -24.69
CA THR A 628 25.08 52.15 -23.31
C THR A 628 24.60 53.23 -22.34
N SER A 629 24.20 52.79 -21.14
CA SER A 629 24.73 53.18 -19.80
C SER A 629 23.63 53.30 -18.76
N GLY A 630 23.88 52.81 -17.53
CA GLY A 630 23.28 53.40 -16.33
C GLY A 630 22.48 52.45 -15.44
N SER A 631 22.77 52.55 -14.16
CA SER A 631 22.36 51.77 -13.00
C SER A 631 20.97 52.13 -12.44
N ASP A 632 20.59 51.33 -11.44
CA ASP A 632 19.76 51.68 -10.27
C ASP A 632 18.27 51.36 -10.22
N TYR A 633 17.89 51.04 -8.98
CA TYR A 633 16.60 50.63 -8.42
C TYR A 633 15.45 51.61 -8.68
N ASP A 634 14.22 51.09 -8.82
CA ASP A 634 13.09 51.28 -7.89
C ASP A 634 11.82 50.63 -8.51
N SER A 635 11.04 49.83 -7.77
CA SER A 635 10.05 50.19 -6.74
C SER A 635 8.81 50.90 -7.31
N PHE A 636 7.66 50.24 -7.10
CA PHE A 636 6.28 50.59 -7.46
C PHE A 636 5.84 50.47 -8.92
N GLY A 637 4.72 49.76 -9.12
CA GLY A 637 3.77 50.14 -10.17
C GLY A 637 3.08 49.00 -10.89
N ARG A 638 1.92 48.60 -10.34
CA ARG A 638 0.67 48.34 -11.07
C ARG A 638 0.72 47.69 -12.46
N ALA A 639 0.10 46.51 -12.49
CA ALA A 639 -0.43 45.85 -13.67
C ALA A 639 -1.25 46.78 -14.58
N ARG A 640 -0.99 46.69 -15.89
CA ARG A 640 -1.85 47.21 -16.95
C ARG A 640 -2.25 46.05 -17.85
N LEU A 641 -3.55 45.80 -17.90
CA LEU A 641 -4.25 44.93 -18.86
C LEU A 641 -4.02 45.41 -20.29
N THR A 642 -3.77 44.47 -21.20
CA THR A 642 -4.32 44.54 -22.57
C THR A 642 -4.80 43.16 -23.03
N ARG A 643 -6.10 43.14 -23.28
CA ARG A 643 -6.98 42.25 -24.06
C ARG A 643 -6.36 41.74 -25.37
N HIS A 644 -6.73 40.53 -25.78
CA HIS A 644 -7.07 40.24 -27.18
C HIS A 644 -8.08 39.08 -27.27
N ASP A 645 -9.28 39.43 -27.77
CA ASP A 645 -10.23 38.52 -28.39
C ASP A 645 -9.68 38.06 -29.76
N SER A 646 -9.90 36.81 -30.16
CA SER A 646 -10.71 36.45 -31.35
C SER A 646 -10.50 35.02 -31.85
N LEU A 647 -11.65 34.41 -32.14
CA LEU A 647 -11.98 33.08 -32.65
C LEU A 647 -11.53 32.81 -34.10
N THR A 648 -11.44 31.52 -34.47
CA THR A 648 -12.03 30.82 -35.65
C THR A 648 -11.25 29.51 -35.89
N ALA A 649 -11.76 28.39 -36.39
CA ALA A 649 -13.08 27.78 -36.55
C ALA A 649 -12.78 26.36 -37.09
N ALA A 650 -13.45 25.30 -36.59
CA ALA A 650 -13.59 24.02 -37.32
C ALA A 650 -14.66 23.15 -36.65
N SER A 651 -15.91 23.38 -37.02
CA SER A 651 -16.98 22.38 -37.07
C SER A 651 -16.91 21.72 -38.46
N VAL A 652 -17.13 20.42 -38.70
CA VAL A 652 -18.41 19.68 -38.75
C VAL A 652 -18.04 18.27 -39.29
N LYS A 653 -18.68 17.17 -38.82
CA LYS A 653 -19.63 16.35 -39.62
C LYS A 653 -20.00 15.02 -38.93
N MET A 654 -21.27 14.89 -38.57
CA MET A 654 -22.00 13.61 -38.63
C MET A 654 -23.48 13.91 -38.93
N ASP A 655 -23.98 13.24 -39.96
CA ASP A 655 -25.31 13.36 -40.58
C ASP A 655 -26.25 12.21 -40.11
N PRO A 656 -27.57 12.25 -40.40
CA PRO A 656 -28.65 11.98 -39.43
C PRO A 656 -29.63 10.84 -39.84
N HIS A 657 -30.84 10.84 -39.22
CA HIS A 657 -32.14 10.16 -39.52
C HIS A 657 -32.63 9.24 -38.36
N THR A 658 -33.87 9.22 -37.82
CA THR A 658 -35.24 9.74 -38.15
C THR A 658 -36.14 9.54 -36.88
N ILE A 659 -36.82 10.56 -36.30
CA ILE A 659 -38.26 10.99 -36.33
C ILE A 659 -39.37 9.98 -35.92
N TYR A 660 -40.21 10.43 -34.96
CA TYR A 660 -41.71 10.42 -34.80
C TYR A 660 -42.09 10.20 -33.31
N GLY A 661 -43.01 10.87 -32.60
CA GLY A 661 -44.07 11.88 -32.81
C GLY A 661 -45.03 11.79 -31.58
N GLY A 662 -45.53 12.91 -31.02
CA GLY A 662 -46.43 12.98 -29.82
C GLY A 662 -47.91 12.65 -30.09
N PRO A 663 -48.95 13.17 -29.35
CA PRO A 663 -49.03 14.04 -28.15
C PRO A 663 -50.18 13.61 -27.14
N PRO A 664 -50.98 14.48 -26.45
CA PRO A 664 -50.73 15.09 -25.12
C PRO A 664 -51.91 14.98 -24.08
N SER A 665 -51.71 15.39 -22.81
CA SER A 665 -52.80 15.91 -21.96
C SER A 665 -52.36 16.88 -20.86
N LYS A 666 -53.18 17.91 -20.64
CA LYS A 666 -53.06 19.11 -19.80
C LYS A 666 -53.33 18.86 -18.31
N HIS A 667 -52.71 19.66 -17.42
CA HIS A 667 -53.40 20.61 -16.52
C HIS A 667 -52.40 21.54 -15.81
N SER A 668 -52.68 22.85 -15.92
CA SER A 668 -52.18 24.00 -15.15
C SER A 668 -52.60 23.90 -13.66
N VAL A 669 -52.00 24.59 -12.68
CA VAL A 669 -52.02 26.04 -12.41
C VAL A 669 -50.86 26.48 -11.47
N ASP A 670 -50.17 27.55 -11.88
CA ASP A 670 -49.62 28.78 -11.23
C ASP A 670 -49.52 28.90 -9.68
N ALA A 671 -48.61 29.67 -9.07
CA ALA A 671 -48.26 31.05 -9.44
C ALA A 671 -46.96 31.64 -8.83
N THR A 672 -46.33 32.46 -9.68
CA THR A 672 -45.72 33.79 -9.43
C THR A 672 -44.42 33.96 -8.65
N SER A 673 -43.37 34.23 -9.44
CA SER A 673 -42.20 35.07 -9.17
C SER A 673 -42.31 36.36 -10.00
N LEU A 674 -41.69 37.45 -9.53
CA LEU A 674 -41.08 38.62 -10.21
C LEU A 674 -41.12 39.81 -9.22
N VAL A 675 -40.07 40.61 -9.00
CA VAL A 675 -39.53 41.64 -9.91
C VAL A 675 -38.19 42.18 -9.34
N ILE A 676 -37.25 42.49 -10.24
CA ILE A 676 -35.99 43.28 -10.07
C ILE A 676 -36.29 44.74 -10.47
N PRO A 677 -35.60 45.80 -9.97
CA PRO A 677 -34.59 46.44 -10.82
C PRO A 677 -33.37 47.07 -10.09
N ALA A 678 -32.43 47.53 -10.91
CA ALA A 678 -31.03 47.86 -10.63
C ALA A 678 -30.69 49.38 -10.57
N ALA A 679 -29.46 49.64 -10.09
CA ALA A 679 -28.49 50.70 -10.45
C ALA A 679 -28.76 52.20 -10.15
N MET A 680 -27.81 52.86 -9.46
CA MET A 680 -26.92 53.89 -10.06
C MET A 680 -25.93 54.52 -9.04
N SER A 681 -24.83 55.02 -9.62
CA SER A 681 -23.58 55.62 -9.10
C SER A 681 -23.72 56.96 -8.36
N MET A 682 -22.73 57.32 -7.51
CA MET A 682 -21.90 58.53 -7.65
C MET A 682 -20.90 58.71 -6.48
N SER A 683 -19.68 59.10 -6.84
CA SER A 683 -18.52 59.47 -6.01
C SER A 683 -18.44 60.99 -5.78
N HIS A 684 -17.88 61.46 -4.64
CA HIS A 684 -17.02 62.65 -4.63
C HIS A 684 -16.15 62.83 -3.36
N HIS A 685 -15.15 63.69 -3.50
CA HIS A 685 -13.93 63.91 -2.72
C HIS A 685 -14.08 64.60 -1.36
N GLY A 686 -13.06 64.38 -0.50
CA GLY A 686 -12.18 65.46 -0.03
C GLY A 686 -12.17 65.80 1.46
N GLY A 687 -10.96 65.86 2.05
CA GLY A 687 -10.60 66.99 2.91
C GLY A 687 -10.26 66.75 4.39
N SER A 688 -8.96 66.88 4.67
CA SER A 688 -8.31 67.50 5.84
C SER A 688 -8.27 66.84 7.24
N SER A 689 -7.02 66.82 7.71
CA SER A 689 -6.46 66.70 9.06
C SER A 689 -7.01 67.65 10.11
N GLY A 690 -6.80 67.33 11.40
CA GLY A 690 -6.65 68.38 12.43
C GLY A 690 -6.90 67.93 13.87
N THR A 691 -5.82 67.75 14.60
CA THR A 691 -5.66 67.68 16.07
C THR A 691 -6.48 68.69 16.88
N THR A 692 -7.06 68.29 18.02
CA THR A 692 -6.94 68.98 19.35
C THR A 692 -7.80 68.32 20.45
N THR A 693 -7.15 67.79 21.49
CA THR A 693 -7.60 67.82 22.91
C THR A 693 -7.31 69.23 23.47
N PRO A 694 -7.84 69.72 24.64
CA PRO A 694 -8.02 68.97 25.91
C PRO A 694 -9.13 69.45 26.91
N GLY A 695 -9.26 68.69 28.01
CA GLY A 695 -9.61 69.20 29.35
C GLY A 695 -10.95 68.71 29.91
N ARG A 696 -11.11 68.40 31.20
CA ARG A 696 -10.21 68.29 32.36
C ARG A 696 -11.06 67.75 33.53
N ASP A 697 -10.50 66.83 34.34
CA ASP A 697 -10.61 66.65 35.82
C ASP A 697 -11.99 66.77 36.52
N ARG A 698 -12.35 66.02 37.58
CA ARG A 698 -11.63 65.16 38.53
C ARG A 698 -12.68 64.52 39.45
N ASN A 699 -12.46 63.27 39.89
CA ASN A 699 -12.57 62.75 41.27
C ASN A 699 -12.69 61.21 41.22
N ALA A 700 -11.61 60.50 41.53
CA ALA A 700 -11.41 59.74 42.79
C ALA A 700 -11.83 58.25 42.60
N LEU A 701 -11.18 57.19 43.07
CA LEU A 701 -9.94 56.91 43.78
C LEU A 701 -9.75 55.37 43.70
N MET A 702 -8.51 54.89 43.56
CA MET A 702 -7.94 53.58 43.97
C MET A 702 -8.69 52.23 43.81
N THR A 703 -8.09 51.36 42.98
CA THR A 703 -7.61 49.96 43.22
C THR A 703 -8.31 49.06 44.27
N SER A 704 -8.86 47.91 43.85
CA SER A 704 -8.19 46.57 43.92
C SER A 704 -9.14 45.39 43.56
N LEU A 705 -8.58 44.39 42.85
CA LEU A 705 -8.78 42.92 42.94
C LEU A 705 -10.20 42.33 43.18
N ASN A 706 -10.74 41.57 42.20
CA ASN A 706 -10.77 40.10 42.24
C ASN A 706 -11.63 39.44 41.13
N ASN A 707 -11.13 38.29 40.69
CA ASN A 707 -11.78 37.17 39.99
C ASN A 707 -13.31 37.08 40.10
N THR A 708 -13.96 36.71 38.99
CA THR A 708 -14.75 35.45 38.92
C THR A 708 -15.13 35.11 37.47
N THR A 709 -14.69 33.91 37.10
CA THR A 709 -15.00 33.14 35.90
C THR A 709 -16.47 32.66 35.90
N LEU A 710 -17.12 32.63 34.72
CA LEU A 710 -18.39 31.93 34.50
C LEU A 710 -18.17 30.63 33.68
N PRO A 711 -18.92 29.55 33.95
CA PRO A 711 -18.54 28.18 33.56
C PRO A 711 -19.16 27.72 32.23
N ARG A 712 -18.43 26.83 31.54
CA ARG A 712 -18.91 25.99 30.43
C ARG A 712 -19.68 24.79 31.00
N ASP A 713 -20.98 24.72 30.74
CA ASP A 713 -21.77 23.48 30.79
C ASP A 713 -22.99 23.64 29.88
N TYR A 714 -22.95 23.04 28.68
CA TYR A 714 -24.14 22.85 27.85
C TYR A 714 -24.34 21.34 27.61
N LYS A 715 -25.27 20.76 28.38
CA LYS A 715 -25.86 19.44 28.13
C LYS A 715 -26.98 19.60 27.10
N VAL A 716 -26.82 18.98 25.93
CA VAL A 716 -27.88 18.91 24.92
C VAL A 716 -28.89 17.82 25.34
N LYS A 717 -30.14 18.22 25.58
CA LYS A 717 -31.28 17.30 25.72
C LYS A 717 -31.68 16.78 24.33
N LYS A 718 -31.73 15.45 24.20
CA LYS A 718 -32.39 14.75 23.08
C LYS A 718 -33.84 15.20 22.98
N VAL A 719 -34.24 15.67 21.80
CA VAL A 719 -35.64 15.79 21.40
C VAL A 719 -35.90 14.62 20.45
N TYR A 720 -36.91 13.81 20.79
CA TYR A 720 -37.46 12.80 19.89
C TYR A 720 -38.38 13.51 18.89
N LEU A 721 -38.13 13.30 17.60
CA LEU A 721 -39.11 13.43 16.53
C LEU A 721 -39.09 12.13 15.74
#